data_AF-Q54LH3-F1
#
_entry.id   AF-Q54LH3-F1
#
_cell.length_a   1.000
_cell.length_b   1.000
_cell.length_c   1.000
_cell.angle_alpha   90.00
_cell.angle_beta   90.00
_cell.angle_gamma   90.00
#
_symmetry.space_group_name_H-M   'P 1'
#
loop_
_entity.id
_entity.type
_entity.pdbx_description
1 polymer ?
#
loop_
_entity_poly.entity_id
_entity_poly.type
_entity_poly.pdbx_seq_one_letter_code
_entity_poly.pdbx_strand_id
1 'polypeptide(L)'
;MIKINKQFKIINKFKNKLSIYSNLNNNNNKLFLPTNNGLNIINNNNNNNNNNINYNNKKNELFGKYQQQQQQQQRLNYSTHVKEEMGENKKKTVLDILKKYKDGIPISMVTAYDFTSSKIVDKSGMDMILVGDSLGMVMNGESGTTSVTMEQMIYHCKSVMKGSKRSFVVGDMPFGSYETSTKDAVSNAIRLIKEGGVDAIKLEGGKKQFEKIKAICDTGILVVGHIGLTPQTSTSLGGFKLQGKTEQEALSLLEDAKSLQEAGCFAIVLEMVPHATAMAITNTLSIPTIGIGAGNGTSGQVLVYHDLLGLYSDFVPKFCKQYATLSENIDQSLKNYKNEVESREFPSPTHSFSMKESELSPFLDKIINSNTTSTSLFDKSSILSSNKNILNQNKALKQQQQQQQQQQVIVPNTTTTTTMAQVSPQIKENENEKDKIKLTPTPPITEEISTKLINNEIKNNILPNKMTLNGSRKPKIVVIGAGAMGSLFSAKLASKGIADVWMVSAWKEHVESINKNGMKFFNPQGKEENIKGIKATLDGMQVLKDGISPDLALVLVKSNSTKQAALTAATLVGGNPKAAVLTLQNGIGNREELESIINIDKGLKNHVWQGVTSNGAIVVSPGSVKQTGIGSTFLSSPYLNNNNNNNNNKKQQQLQQQQLLSQFPPPSTREEILALKAFCDILNESGISSDISDDLEGLVWNKVVANAAINPLSAVLGVSNGQLLENEYSKNLMKKIIIEALSVCKAKNISLPYGEDSDEAFKYVADIVLKTSANYSSMLQDILRGQPTEVNSINGVIVKEGEKFDLNVSHNKMIMEMVLSRTKTNPPLRLFN
;
A
#
# COMPACT_ATOMS: atom_id res chain seq x y z
N MET A 1 -32.57 29.96 -26.63
CA MET A 1 -33.57 28.96 -27.06
C MET A 1 -33.05 27.92 -28.06
N ILE A 2 -32.39 28.29 -29.17
CA ILE A 2 -31.99 27.34 -30.23
C ILE A 2 -31.09 26.19 -29.73
N LYS A 3 -30.13 26.46 -28.83
CA LYS A 3 -29.28 25.42 -28.20
C LYS A 3 -30.08 24.43 -27.33
N ILE A 4 -31.07 24.91 -26.58
CA ILE A 4 -31.97 24.08 -25.74
C ILE A 4 -32.82 23.17 -26.63
N ASN A 5 -33.36 23.69 -27.74
CA ASN A 5 -34.13 22.88 -28.70
C ASN A 5 -33.30 21.78 -29.38
N LYS A 6 -32.00 21.97 -29.61
CA LYS A 6 -31.12 20.91 -30.11
C LYS A 6 -30.93 19.79 -29.08
N GLN A 7 -30.76 20.10 -27.80
CA GLN A 7 -30.67 19.09 -26.74
C GLN A 7 -31.97 18.30 -26.58
N PHE A 8 -33.13 18.97 -26.61
CA PHE A 8 -34.43 18.28 -26.55
C PHE A 8 -34.66 17.34 -27.75
N LYS A 9 -34.23 17.72 -28.97
CA LYS A 9 -34.29 16.83 -30.14
C LYS A 9 -33.42 15.58 -29.97
N ILE A 10 -32.23 15.69 -29.36
CA ILE A 10 -31.35 14.53 -29.11
C ILE A 10 -31.99 13.61 -28.07
N ILE A 11 -32.52 14.15 -26.97
CA ILE A 11 -33.20 13.37 -25.92
C ILE A 11 -34.42 12.62 -26.48
N ASN A 12 -35.25 13.27 -27.30
CA ASN A 12 -36.39 12.61 -27.95
C ASN A 12 -35.97 11.52 -28.94
N LYS A 13 -34.84 11.71 -29.65
CA LYS A 13 -34.29 10.68 -30.54
C LYS A 13 -33.81 9.44 -29.76
N PHE A 14 -33.29 9.63 -28.55
CA PHE A 14 -32.93 8.53 -27.66
C PHE A 14 -34.16 7.82 -27.06
N LYS A 15 -35.19 8.57 -26.64
CA LYS A 15 -36.45 7.96 -26.15
C LYS A 15 -37.13 7.10 -27.22
N ASN A 16 -37.19 7.56 -28.48
CA ASN A 16 -37.77 6.77 -29.57
C ASN A 16 -36.95 5.52 -29.93
N LYS A 17 -35.62 5.52 -29.69
CA LYS A 17 -34.82 4.30 -29.86
C LYS A 17 -35.04 3.28 -28.74
N LEU A 18 -35.31 3.74 -27.52
CA LEU A 18 -35.65 2.87 -26.39
C LEU A 18 -37.07 2.29 -26.51
N SER A 19 -38.03 3.03 -27.08
CA SER A 19 -39.39 2.53 -27.27
C SER A 19 -39.51 1.44 -28.36
N ILE A 20 -38.52 1.33 -29.26
CA ILE A 20 -38.48 0.21 -30.22
C ILE A 20 -38.14 -1.10 -29.50
N TYR A 21 -37.41 -1.06 -28.38
CA TYR A 21 -37.12 -2.26 -27.59
C TYR A 21 -38.27 -2.68 -26.67
N SER A 22 -39.22 -1.79 -26.35
CA SER A 22 -40.41 -2.16 -25.56
C SER A 22 -41.53 -2.82 -26.36
N ASN A 23 -41.48 -2.79 -27.70
CA ASN A 23 -42.52 -3.40 -28.55
C ASN A 23 -42.28 -4.88 -28.90
N LEU A 24 -41.25 -5.52 -28.36
CA LEU A 24 -41.03 -6.97 -28.52
C LEU A 24 -41.75 -7.82 -27.46
N ASN A 25 -42.41 -7.21 -26.46
CA ASN A 25 -43.10 -7.95 -25.39
C ASN A 25 -44.63 -8.01 -25.51
N ASN A 26 -45.23 -7.58 -26.62
CA ASN A 26 -46.70 -7.55 -26.77
C ASN A 26 -47.28 -8.43 -27.89
N ASN A 27 -46.52 -9.41 -28.40
CA ASN A 27 -47.12 -10.44 -29.26
C ASN A 27 -47.64 -11.61 -28.42
N ASN A 28 -48.92 -11.49 -28.08
CA ASN A 28 -49.83 -12.47 -27.49
C ASN A 28 -49.99 -13.77 -28.32
N ASN A 29 -48.91 -14.47 -28.63
CA ASN A 29 -49.04 -15.83 -29.15
C ASN A 29 -49.21 -16.80 -27.99
N LYS A 30 -50.48 -16.98 -27.62
CA LYS A 30 -51.03 -18.09 -26.83
C LYS A 30 -50.48 -19.41 -27.37
N LEU A 31 -49.39 -19.91 -26.79
CA LEU A 31 -48.92 -21.26 -27.05
C LEU A 31 -49.76 -22.20 -26.19
N PHE A 32 -50.87 -22.65 -26.77
CA PHE A 32 -51.70 -23.73 -26.24
C PHE A 32 -50.83 -24.98 -26.10
N LEU A 33 -50.60 -25.42 -24.85
CA LEU A 33 -50.14 -26.76 -24.56
C LEU A 33 -51.35 -27.70 -24.71
N PRO A 34 -51.40 -28.57 -25.73
CA PRO A 34 -52.53 -29.48 -25.91
C PRO A 34 -52.46 -30.57 -24.85
N THR A 35 -53.50 -30.66 -24.04
CA THR A 35 -53.72 -31.74 -23.09
C THR A 35 -54.09 -33.03 -23.82
N ASN A 36 -53.45 -34.14 -23.43
CA ASN A 36 -53.91 -35.54 -23.50
C ASN A 36 -54.84 -35.92 -24.65
N ASN A 37 -54.34 -36.68 -25.63
CA ASN A 37 -55.04 -37.85 -26.18
C ASN A 37 -54.16 -38.61 -27.18
N GLY A 38 -54.18 -39.94 -27.07
CA GLY A 38 -54.04 -40.83 -28.23
C GLY A 38 -52.61 -41.23 -28.61
N LEU A 39 -52.21 -42.39 -28.09
CA LEU A 39 -51.24 -43.28 -28.73
C LEU A 39 -51.55 -43.42 -30.23
N ASN A 40 -50.67 -42.93 -31.10
CA ASN A 40 -50.59 -43.38 -32.48
C ASN A 40 -49.14 -43.69 -32.82
N ILE A 41 -48.85 -44.99 -32.68
CA ILE A 41 -47.63 -45.66 -33.07
C ILE A 41 -47.54 -45.55 -34.60
N ILE A 42 -46.77 -44.58 -35.10
CA ILE A 42 -46.35 -44.59 -36.50
C ILE A 42 -45.03 -45.39 -36.55
N ASN A 43 -45.19 -46.67 -36.90
CA ASN A 43 -44.13 -47.58 -37.29
C ASN A 43 -43.33 -46.98 -38.45
N ASN A 44 -42.12 -46.49 -38.18
CA ASN A 44 -41.16 -46.22 -39.25
C ASN A 44 -40.18 -47.39 -39.33
N ASN A 45 -40.60 -48.39 -40.10
CA ASN A 45 -39.76 -49.48 -40.57
C ASN A 45 -38.70 -48.92 -41.51
N ASN A 46 -37.47 -48.77 -41.02
CA ASN A 46 -36.30 -48.86 -41.88
C ASN A 46 -35.21 -49.66 -41.16
N ASN A 47 -35.33 -50.97 -41.38
CA ASN A 47 -34.26 -51.95 -41.23
C ASN A 47 -33.06 -51.51 -42.06
N ASN A 48 -32.05 -50.93 -41.44
CA ASN A 48 -30.67 -51.11 -41.89
C ASN A 48 -29.89 -51.69 -40.72
N ASN A 49 -29.84 -53.02 -40.74
CA ASN A 49 -29.05 -53.88 -39.88
C ASN A 49 -27.57 -53.50 -39.91
N ASN A 50 -26.98 -53.58 -38.71
CA ASN A 50 -25.64 -54.12 -38.43
C ASN A 50 -24.47 -53.58 -39.25
N ASN A 51 -23.69 -52.64 -38.69
CA ASN A 51 -22.21 -52.71 -38.76
C ASN A 51 -21.41 -51.67 -37.94
N ASN A 52 -21.98 -51.00 -36.92
CA ASN A 52 -21.14 -50.18 -36.05
C ASN A 52 -20.90 -50.85 -34.70
N ILE A 53 -19.80 -51.60 -34.72
CA ILE A 53 -19.07 -52.19 -33.62
C ILE A 53 -19.05 -51.24 -32.41
N ASN A 54 -19.39 -51.83 -31.28
CA ASN A 54 -19.68 -51.30 -29.95
C ASN A 54 -18.50 -50.58 -29.26
N TYR A 55 -17.91 -49.56 -29.92
CA TYR A 55 -16.81 -48.75 -29.36
C TYR A 55 -17.27 -47.51 -28.58
N ASN A 56 -18.56 -47.16 -28.63
CA ASN A 56 -19.05 -45.92 -28.02
C ASN A 56 -19.60 -46.08 -26.60
N ASN A 57 -20.01 -47.27 -26.16
CA ASN A 57 -20.59 -47.42 -24.82
C ASN A 57 -19.56 -47.34 -23.69
N LYS A 58 -18.33 -47.88 -23.86
CA LYS A 58 -17.29 -47.74 -22.84
C LYS A 58 -16.78 -46.31 -22.68
N LYS A 59 -16.78 -45.51 -23.76
CA LYS A 59 -16.31 -44.12 -23.70
C LYS A 59 -17.33 -43.23 -22.98
N ASN A 60 -18.62 -43.44 -23.20
CA ASN A 60 -19.66 -42.67 -22.51
C ASN A 60 -19.73 -42.96 -21.01
N GLU A 61 -19.51 -44.21 -20.59
CA GLU A 61 -19.45 -44.56 -19.17
C GLU A 61 -18.21 -43.94 -18.48
N LEU A 62 -17.04 -43.97 -19.13
CA LEU A 62 -15.84 -43.33 -18.61
C LEU A 62 -16.00 -41.80 -18.54
N PHE A 63 -16.62 -41.21 -19.57
CA PHE A 63 -16.83 -39.76 -19.62
C PHE A 63 -17.84 -39.29 -18.57
N GLY A 64 -18.90 -40.08 -18.34
CA GLY A 64 -19.86 -39.84 -17.26
C GLY A 64 -19.22 -39.88 -15.87
N LYS A 65 -18.38 -40.89 -15.60
CA LYS A 65 -17.61 -40.98 -14.34
C LYS A 65 -16.62 -39.82 -14.20
N TYR A 66 -15.94 -39.43 -15.27
CA TYR A 66 -15.02 -38.29 -15.26
C TYR A 66 -15.75 -36.96 -15.00
N GLN A 67 -16.93 -36.74 -15.60
CA GLN A 67 -17.75 -35.56 -15.32
C GLN A 67 -18.29 -35.54 -13.88
N GLN A 68 -18.70 -36.69 -13.33
CA GLN A 68 -19.10 -36.76 -11.92
C GLN A 68 -17.93 -36.48 -10.98
N GLN A 69 -16.74 -36.98 -11.30
CA GLN A 69 -15.53 -36.73 -10.52
C GLN A 69 -15.09 -35.26 -10.62
N GLN A 70 -15.20 -34.64 -11.80
CA GLN A 70 -15.00 -33.20 -12.01
C GLN A 70 -16.03 -32.37 -11.24
N GLN A 71 -17.31 -32.77 -11.22
CA GLN A 71 -18.33 -32.07 -10.42
C GLN A 71 -18.13 -32.26 -8.90
N GLN A 72 -17.63 -33.43 -8.46
CA GLN A 72 -17.24 -33.63 -7.06
C GLN A 72 -16.01 -32.82 -6.70
N GLN A 73 -14.99 -32.78 -7.55
CA GLN A 73 -13.80 -31.93 -7.34
C GLN A 73 -14.17 -30.44 -7.39
N GLN A 74 -15.07 -30.02 -8.27
CA GLN A 74 -15.60 -28.64 -8.27
C GLN A 74 -16.39 -28.35 -7.00
N ARG A 75 -17.22 -29.28 -6.50
CA ARG A 75 -17.89 -29.11 -5.21
C ARG A 75 -16.92 -29.08 -4.03
N LEU A 76 -15.84 -29.87 -4.06
CA LEU A 76 -14.77 -29.81 -3.05
C LEU A 76 -13.95 -28.51 -3.17
N ASN A 77 -13.77 -27.99 -4.38
CA ASN A 77 -13.04 -26.73 -4.62
C ASN A 77 -13.88 -25.50 -4.30
N TYR A 78 -15.21 -25.57 -4.42
CA TYR A 78 -16.13 -24.53 -3.94
C TYR A 78 -16.45 -24.70 -2.45
N SER A 79 -16.35 -25.91 -1.91
CA SER A 79 -16.45 -26.16 -0.48
C SER A 79 -15.09 -25.95 0.15
N THR A 80 -14.62 -24.70 0.17
CA THR A 80 -13.69 -24.26 1.20
C THR A 80 -14.45 -24.18 2.53
N HIS A 81 -14.91 -25.34 3.03
CA HIS A 81 -14.73 -25.65 4.43
C HIS A 81 -13.22 -25.83 4.65
N VAL A 82 -12.46 -24.74 4.48
CA VAL A 82 -11.37 -24.50 5.42
C VAL A 82 -12.06 -24.71 6.75
N LYS A 83 -11.59 -25.70 7.53
CA LYS A 83 -11.87 -25.73 8.95
C LYS A 83 -11.44 -24.37 9.43
N GLU A 84 -12.37 -23.41 9.41
CA GLU A 84 -12.18 -22.09 9.94
C GLU A 84 -11.73 -22.42 11.35
N GLU A 85 -10.46 -22.12 11.64
CA GLU A 85 -10.04 -22.10 13.02
C GLU A 85 -11.16 -21.35 13.72
N MET A 86 -11.86 -22.01 14.65
CA MET A 86 -12.90 -21.39 15.47
C MET A 86 -12.28 -20.33 16.41
N GLY A 87 -11.16 -19.75 15.99
CA GLY A 87 -10.41 -18.73 16.65
C GLY A 87 -11.25 -17.47 16.66
N GLU A 88 -11.27 -16.86 17.83
CA GLU A 88 -11.98 -15.63 18.17
C GLU A 88 -11.76 -14.46 17.20
N ASN A 89 -10.81 -14.57 16.25
CA ASN A 89 -10.35 -13.55 15.32
C ASN A 89 -11.07 -13.49 13.94
N LYS A 90 -12.14 -14.27 13.68
CA LYS A 90 -12.90 -14.17 12.42
C LYS A 90 -13.63 -12.82 12.30
N LYS A 91 -13.50 -12.14 11.16
CA LYS A 91 -14.27 -10.92 10.82
C LYS A 91 -15.78 -11.19 10.91
N LYS A 92 -16.46 -10.44 11.78
CA LYS A 92 -17.90 -10.38 11.93
C LYS A 92 -18.51 -9.76 10.69
N THR A 93 -19.57 -10.39 10.23
CA THR A 93 -20.37 -9.99 9.08
C THR A 93 -21.76 -9.59 9.55
N VAL A 94 -22.55 -8.96 8.67
CA VAL A 94 -23.97 -8.67 8.96
C VAL A 94 -24.77 -9.92 9.32
N LEU A 95 -24.44 -11.09 8.75
CA LEU A 95 -25.09 -12.35 9.07
C LEU A 95 -24.80 -12.81 10.50
N ASP A 96 -23.60 -12.55 11.01
CA ASP A 96 -23.25 -12.84 12.41
C ASP A 96 -24.06 -11.95 13.37
N ILE A 97 -24.23 -10.66 13.02
CA ILE A 97 -25.03 -9.71 13.82
C ILE A 97 -26.51 -10.13 13.83
N LEU A 98 -27.09 -10.41 12.66
CA LEU A 98 -28.47 -10.89 12.56
C LEU A 98 -28.67 -12.26 13.20
N LYS A 99 -27.65 -13.12 13.19
CA LYS A 99 -27.67 -14.40 13.91
C LYS A 99 -27.72 -14.18 15.42
N LYS A 100 -26.91 -13.29 15.99
CA LYS A 100 -26.99 -12.94 17.42
C LYS A 100 -28.40 -12.45 17.79
N TYR A 101 -28.98 -11.58 16.97
CA TYR A 101 -30.35 -11.12 17.16
C TYR A 101 -31.35 -12.28 17.16
N LYS A 102 -31.31 -13.13 16.13
CA LYS A 102 -32.19 -14.31 16.01
C LYS A 102 -32.06 -15.27 17.20
N ASP A 103 -30.84 -15.43 17.70
CA ASP A 103 -30.51 -16.32 18.82
C ASP A 103 -30.76 -15.64 20.19
N GLY A 104 -31.24 -14.39 20.22
CA GLY A 104 -31.52 -13.65 21.45
C GLY A 104 -30.28 -13.22 22.24
N ILE A 105 -29.11 -13.21 21.60
CA ILE A 105 -27.84 -12.83 22.23
C ILE A 105 -27.61 -11.32 22.02
N PRO A 106 -27.46 -10.53 23.09
CA PRO A 106 -27.27 -9.08 22.97
C PRO A 106 -26.04 -8.71 22.14
N ILE A 107 -26.19 -7.68 21.30
CA ILE A 107 -25.13 -7.13 20.46
C ILE A 107 -24.35 -6.07 21.24
N SER A 108 -23.03 -6.19 21.30
CA SER A 108 -22.14 -5.20 21.91
C SER A 108 -21.52 -4.28 20.87
N MET A 109 -21.71 -2.97 21.04
CA MET A 109 -21.15 -1.94 20.17
C MET A 109 -20.50 -0.84 21.02
N VAL A 110 -19.38 -0.30 20.55
CA VAL A 110 -18.72 0.84 21.20
C VAL A 110 -18.09 1.71 20.13
N THR A 111 -17.95 3.01 20.40
CA THR A 111 -17.26 3.88 19.45
C THR A 111 -15.75 3.61 19.40
N ALA A 112 -15.09 3.97 18.31
CA ALA A 112 -13.64 4.11 18.23
C ALA A 112 -13.31 5.12 17.13
N TYR A 113 -12.19 5.82 17.26
CA TYR A 113 -11.87 6.94 16.35
C TYR A 113 -10.48 6.86 15.73
N ASP A 114 -9.62 5.94 16.18
CA ASP A 114 -8.28 5.78 15.62
C ASP A 114 -7.83 4.31 15.60
N PHE A 115 -6.59 4.08 15.13
CA PHE A 115 -5.99 2.76 15.06
C PHE A 115 -5.81 2.10 16.43
N THR A 116 -5.43 2.87 17.45
CA THR A 116 -5.09 2.35 18.78
C THR A 116 -6.34 1.93 19.54
N SER A 117 -7.33 2.82 19.60
CA SER A 117 -8.65 2.56 20.19
C SER A 117 -9.33 1.39 19.47
N SER A 118 -9.35 1.37 18.14
CA SER A 118 -10.01 0.27 17.42
C SER A 118 -9.33 -1.08 17.63
N LYS A 119 -8.00 -1.13 17.74
CA LYS A 119 -7.27 -2.38 18.02
C LYS A 119 -7.57 -2.92 19.43
N ILE A 120 -7.72 -2.04 20.41
CA ILE A 120 -8.08 -2.43 21.79
C ILE A 120 -9.54 -2.92 21.84
N VAL A 121 -10.46 -2.16 21.23
CA VAL A 121 -11.88 -2.53 21.14
C VAL A 121 -12.05 -3.88 20.43
N ASP A 122 -11.36 -4.07 19.31
CA ASP A 122 -11.41 -5.30 18.52
C ASP A 122 -10.89 -6.51 19.30
N LYS A 123 -9.75 -6.35 19.98
CA LYS A 123 -9.16 -7.38 20.85
C LYS A 123 -10.06 -7.71 22.05
N SER A 124 -10.87 -6.76 22.50
CA SER A 124 -11.83 -6.96 23.60
C SER A 124 -13.07 -7.75 23.18
N GLY A 125 -13.20 -8.11 21.90
CA GLY A 125 -14.24 -9.01 21.41
C GLY A 125 -15.58 -8.35 21.11
N MET A 126 -15.66 -7.01 21.04
CA MET A 126 -16.89 -6.28 20.70
C MET A 126 -17.45 -6.75 19.35
N ASP A 127 -18.77 -6.87 19.21
CA ASP A 127 -19.36 -7.32 17.95
C ASP A 127 -19.23 -6.24 16.86
N MET A 128 -19.48 -4.99 17.26
CA MET A 128 -19.52 -3.84 16.36
C MET A 128 -18.68 -2.66 16.88
N ILE A 129 -18.12 -1.88 15.96
CA ILE A 129 -17.45 -0.61 16.23
C ILE A 129 -18.21 0.51 15.51
N LEU A 130 -18.47 1.61 16.21
CA LEU A 130 -19.02 2.82 15.60
C LEU A 130 -17.94 3.90 15.44
N VAL A 131 -17.70 4.34 14.22
CA VAL A 131 -17.00 5.60 13.98
C VAL A 131 -18.07 6.68 13.89
N GLY A 132 -18.29 7.36 15.02
CA GLY A 132 -19.37 8.34 15.16
C GLY A 132 -18.91 9.79 14.98
N ASP A 133 -19.83 10.65 14.57
CA ASP A 133 -19.61 12.11 14.50
C ASP A 133 -19.47 12.78 15.87
N SER A 134 -19.76 12.05 16.96
CA SER A 134 -19.33 12.38 18.33
C SER A 134 -17.82 12.65 18.46
N LEU A 135 -17.00 12.22 17.48
CA LEU A 135 -15.60 12.65 17.37
C LEU A 135 -15.44 14.17 17.37
N GLY A 136 -16.42 14.92 16.87
CA GLY A 136 -16.40 16.38 16.94
C GLY A 136 -16.21 16.84 18.38
N MET A 137 -16.96 16.27 19.31
CA MET A 137 -16.92 16.64 20.72
C MET A 137 -15.68 16.06 21.42
N VAL A 138 -15.45 14.75 21.30
CA VAL A 138 -14.44 14.06 22.12
C VAL A 138 -13.03 14.08 21.53
N MET A 139 -12.88 14.31 20.22
CA MET A 139 -11.57 14.39 19.55
C MET A 139 -11.23 15.82 19.13
N ASN A 140 -12.20 16.59 18.63
CA ASN A 140 -11.94 17.93 18.09
C ASN A 140 -12.27 19.06 19.09
N GLY A 141 -12.94 18.77 20.21
CA GLY A 141 -13.34 19.77 21.20
C GLY A 141 -14.49 20.68 20.74
N GLU A 142 -15.29 20.22 19.77
CA GLU A 142 -16.45 20.94 19.25
C GLU A 142 -17.63 20.87 20.24
N SER A 143 -18.53 21.86 20.17
CA SER A 143 -19.72 21.89 21.04
C SER A 143 -20.83 20.90 20.66
N GLY A 144 -20.69 20.21 19.52
CA GLY A 144 -21.66 19.26 19.00
C GLY A 144 -21.13 18.50 17.79
N THR A 145 -22.00 17.74 17.11
CA THR A 145 -21.60 16.86 16.02
C THR A 145 -21.73 17.49 14.61
N THR A 146 -22.44 18.62 14.49
CA THR A 146 -22.82 19.20 13.19
C THR A 146 -21.67 19.81 12.39
N SER A 147 -20.53 20.12 13.02
CA SER A 147 -19.34 20.65 12.33
C SER A 147 -18.47 19.55 11.71
N VAL A 148 -18.72 18.28 12.03
CA VAL A 148 -17.94 17.17 11.48
C VAL A 148 -18.19 17.03 9.99
N THR A 149 -17.11 16.93 9.22
CA THR A 149 -17.14 16.84 7.75
C THR A 149 -17.02 15.40 7.27
N MET A 150 -17.41 15.16 6.01
CA MET A 150 -17.16 13.87 5.33
C MET A 150 -15.69 13.47 5.33
N GLU A 151 -14.76 14.43 5.16
CA GLU A 151 -13.32 14.12 5.13
C GLU A 151 -12.80 13.67 6.49
N GLN A 152 -13.29 14.28 7.58
CA GLN A 152 -12.98 13.82 8.94
C GLN A 152 -13.53 12.41 9.17
N MET A 153 -14.79 12.14 8.80
CA MET A 153 -15.37 10.79 8.92
C MET A 153 -14.55 9.76 8.14
N ILE A 154 -14.18 10.04 6.89
CA ILE A 154 -13.34 9.15 6.07
C ILE A 154 -11.96 8.92 6.72
N TYR A 155 -11.32 9.96 7.25
CA TYR A 155 -10.01 9.86 7.91
C TYR A 155 -10.06 8.95 9.15
N HIS A 156 -11.05 9.15 10.03
CA HIS A 156 -11.22 8.34 11.23
C HIS A 156 -11.61 6.91 10.88
N CYS A 157 -12.52 6.71 9.92
CA CYS A 157 -12.88 5.37 9.42
C CYS A 157 -11.67 4.60 8.90
N LYS A 158 -10.82 5.23 8.07
CA LYS A 158 -9.56 4.62 7.59
C LYS A 158 -8.65 4.18 8.72
N SER A 159 -8.53 5.00 9.76
CA SER A 159 -7.69 4.70 10.92
C SER A 159 -8.25 3.54 11.72
N VAL A 160 -9.55 3.52 11.97
CA VAL A 160 -10.25 2.45 12.67
C VAL A 160 -10.16 1.13 11.90
N MET A 161 -10.41 1.13 10.59
CA MET A 161 -10.34 -0.06 9.72
C MET A 161 -8.94 -0.69 9.67
N LYS A 162 -7.88 0.08 9.92
CA LYS A 162 -6.53 -0.49 10.04
C LYS A 162 -6.35 -1.30 11.31
N GLY A 163 -6.98 -0.90 12.42
CA GLY A 163 -6.87 -1.55 13.72
C GLY A 163 -7.89 -2.66 13.97
N SER A 164 -9.11 -2.54 13.42
CA SER A 164 -10.15 -3.56 13.51
C SER A 164 -9.95 -4.66 12.46
N LYS A 165 -9.83 -5.91 12.91
CA LYS A 165 -9.76 -7.10 12.05
C LYS A 165 -10.98 -7.99 12.22
N ARG A 166 -11.61 -7.98 13.40
CA ARG A 166 -12.72 -8.86 13.75
C ARG A 166 -14.07 -8.14 13.76
N SER A 167 -14.19 -6.98 14.38
CA SER A 167 -15.46 -6.32 14.68
C SER A 167 -16.09 -5.72 13.42
N PHE A 168 -17.42 -5.72 13.34
CA PHE A 168 -18.15 -5.12 12.22
C PHE A 168 -18.20 -3.59 12.40
N VAL A 169 -17.63 -2.83 11.47
CA VAL A 169 -17.41 -1.38 11.62
C VAL A 169 -18.48 -0.60 10.88
N VAL A 170 -19.13 0.32 11.58
CA VAL A 170 -20.15 1.24 11.06
C VAL A 170 -19.59 2.66 11.09
N GLY A 171 -19.74 3.41 10.01
CA GLY A 171 -19.36 4.83 9.95
C GLY A 171 -20.58 5.76 9.87
N ASP A 172 -20.57 6.85 10.62
CA ASP A 172 -21.61 7.88 10.54
C ASP A 172 -21.52 8.69 9.24
N MET A 173 -22.68 8.91 8.64
CA MET A 173 -22.84 9.98 7.65
C MET A 173 -23.00 11.30 8.43
N PRO A 174 -22.09 12.26 8.28
CA PRO A 174 -22.15 13.53 9.00
C PRO A 174 -23.26 14.43 8.44
N PHE A 175 -23.72 15.38 9.27
CA PHE A 175 -24.73 16.35 8.88
C PHE A 175 -24.34 17.12 7.61
N GLY A 176 -25.31 17.35 6.73
CA GLY A 176 -25.13 18.02 5.44
C GLY A 176 -24.63 17.10 4.32
N SER A 177 -24.30 15.84 4.61
CA SER A 177 -23.83 14.88 3.60
C SER A 177 -24.95 14.10 2.91
N TYR A 178 -26.17 14.09 3.46
CA TYR A 178 -27.28 13.28 2.92
C TYR A 178 -28.63 14.01 2.88
N GLU A 179 -28.75 15.15 3.53
CA GLU A 179 -29.98 15.92 3.63
C GLU A 179 -30.30 16.65 2.33
N THR A 180 -29.28 17.08 1.59
CA THR A 180 -29.36 17.95 0.40
C THR A 180 -30.12 17.30 -0.76
N SER A 181 -29.80 16.04 -1.09
CA SER A 181 -30.48 15.27 -2.13
C SER A 181 -30.22 13.78 -1.99
N THR A 182 -31.11 12.96 -2.55
CA THR A 182 -30.92 11.50 -2.65
C THR A 182 -29.63 11.12 -3.39
N LYS A 183 -29.26 11.91 -4.41
CA LYS A 183 -28.02 11.69 -5.16
C LYS A 183 -26.78 11.93 -4.30
N ASP A 184 -26.77 13.01 -3.52
CA ASP A 184 -25.64 13.33 -2.65
C ASP A 184 -25.52 12.31 -1.51
N ALA A 185 -26.65 11.90 -0.93
CA ALA A 185 -26.70 10.85 0.09
C ALA A 185 -26.06 9.55 -0.42
N VAL A 186 -26.45 9.07 -1.61
CA VAL A 186 -25.87 7.88 -2.25
C VAL A 186 -24.40 8.08 -2.58
N SER A 187 -24.02 9.25 -3.13
CA SER A 187 -22.64 9.55 -3.48
C SER A 187 -21.73 9.53 -2.24
N ASN A 188 -22.12 10.21 -1.16
CA ASN A 188 -21.35 10.27 0.08
C ASN A 188 -21.33 8.92 0.81
N ALA A 189 -22.41 8.14 0.77
CA ALA A 189 -22.44 6.77 1.27
C ALA A 189 -21.40 5.89 0.55
N ILE A 190 -21.36 5.95 -0.80
CA ILE A 190 -20.37 5.26 -1.61
C ILE A 190 -18.94 5.71 -1.25
N ARG A 191 -18.73 7.01 -1.00
CA ARG A 191 -17.44 7.53 -0.56
C ARG A 191 -17.02 6.97 0.79
N LEU A 192 -17.91 6.94 1.78
CA LEU A 192 -17.58 6.43 3.12
C LEU A 192 -17.22 4.94 3.08
N ILE A 193 -17.94 4.14 2.27
CA ILE A 193 -17.60 2.72 2.04
C ILE A 193 -16.27 2.57 1.29
N LYS A 194 -16.08 3.27 0.16
CA LYS A 194 -14.90 3.09 -0.70
C LYS A 194 -13.62 3.67 -0.12
N GLU A 195 -13.72 4.85 0.48
CA GLU A 195 -12.58 5.61 0.98
C GLU A 195 -12.36 5.36 2.47
N GLY A 196 -13.42 5.25 3.27
CA GLY A 196 -13.36 4.93 4.70
C GLY A 196 -13.14 3.45 4.97
N GLY A 197 -13.71 2.57 4.13
CA GLY A 197 -13.57 1.11 4.21
C GLY A 197 -14.49 0.43 5.21
N VAL A 198 -15.47 1.13 5.79
CA VAL A 198 -16.42 0.58 6.78
C VAL A 198 -17.33 -0.49 6.17
N ASP A 199 -17.86 -1.38 7.00
CA ASP A 199 -18.72 -2.49 6.56
C ASP A 199 -20.19 -2.03 6.35
N ALA A 200 -20.61 -0.97 7.05
CA ALA A 200 -21.92 -0.34 6.94
C ALA A 200 -21.84 1.15 7.30
N ILE A 201 -22.93 1.88 7.05
CA ILE A 201 -23.05 3.29 7.43
C ILE A 201 -24.25 3.53 8.35
N LYS A 202 -24.24 4.63 9.11
CA LYS A 202 -25.37 5.09 9.93
C LYS A 202 -25.87 6.47 9.50
N LEU A 203 -27.19 6.65 9.46
CA LEU A 203 -27.85 7.93 9.14
C LEU A 203 -28.97 8.23 10.14
N GLU A 204 -29.18 9.51 10.44
CA GLU A 204 -30.24 9.96 11.35
C GLU A 204 -31.53 10.32 10.63
N GLY A 205 -32.66 10.01 11.27
CA GLY A 205 -34.00 10.37 10.83
C GLY A 205 -34.84 9.17 10.41
N GLY A 206 -36.15 9.27 10.64
CA GLY A 206 -37.14 8.25 10.30
C GLY A 206 -37.76 8.45 8.91
N LYS A 207 -39.10 8.51 8.85
CA LYS A 207 -39.88 8.63 7.60
C LYS A 207 -39.40 9.74 6.67
N LYS A 208 -38.90 10.85 7.22
CA LYS A 208 -38.38 12.00 6.45
C LYS A 208 -37.16 11.67 5.59
N GLN A 209 -36.41 10.63 5.91
CA GLN A 209 -35.22 10.20 5.16
C GLN A 209 -35.44 8.90 4.38
N PHE A 210 -36.68 8.39 4.34
CA PHE A 210 -37.02 7.09 3.74
C PHE A 210 -36.45 6.93 2.33
N GLU A 211 -36.70 7.90 1.44
CA GLU A 211 -36.26 7.82 0.03
C GLU A 211 -34.73 7.74 -0.10
N LYS A 212 -33.99 8.49 0.74
CA LYS A 212 -32.52 8.49 0.72
C LYS A 212 -31.95 7.19 1.25
N ILE A 213 -32.48 6.71 2.37
CA ILE A 213 -32.06 5.45 2.99
C ILE A 213 -32.35 4.29 2.05
N LYS A 214 -33.56 4.25 1.46
CA LYS A 214 -33.94 3.25 0.47
C LYS A 214 -33.01 3.27 -0.74
N ALA A 215 -32.72 4.45 -1.29
CA ALA A 215 -31.81 4.58 -2.41
C ALA A 215 -30.39 4.11 -2.09
N ILE A 216 -29.89 4.36 -0.87
CA ILE A 216 -28.59 3.84 -0.42
C ILE A 216 -28.64 2.32 -0.30
N CYS A 217 -29.66 1.76 0.37
CA CYS A 217 -29.81 0.32 0.54
C CYS A 217 -29.90 -0.40 -0.82
N ASP A 218 -30.58 0.18 -1.80
CA ASP A 218 -30.70 -0.36 -3.17
C ASP A 218 -29.37 -0.42 -3.93
N THR A 219 -28.34 0.32 -3.49
CA THR A 219 -26.97 0.16 -4.01
C THR A 219 -26.23 -1.05 -3.44
N GLY A 220 -26.80 -1.73 -2.45
CA GLY A 220 -26.18 -2.83 -1.70
C GLY A 220 -25.36 -2.40 -0.48
N ILE A 221 -25.37 -1.10 -0.13
CA ILE A 221 -24.74 -0.60 1.10
C ILE A 221 -25.63 -0.94 2.30
N LEU A 222 -25.04 -1.56 3.32
CA LEU A 222 -25.72 -1.84 4.58
C LEU A 222 -25.91 -0.55 5.39
N VAL A 223 -27.13 -0.34 5.89
CA VAL A 223 -27.49 0.88 6.63
C VAL A 223 -28.02 0.54 8.02
N VAL A 224 -27.51 1.28 9.00
CA VAL A 224 -28.07 1.40 10.35
C VAL A 224 -28.87 2.71 10.41
N GLY A 225 -30.15 2.64 10.74
CA GLY A 225 -30.95 3.84 10.98
C GLY A 225 -30.71 4.40 12.39
N HIS A 226 -30.99 5.68 12.62
CA HIS A 226 -30.93 6.29 13.95
C HIS A 226 -32.16 7.18 14.21
N ILE A 227 -32.92 6.85 15.26
CA ILE A 227 -34.07 7.63 15.73
C ILE A 227 -34.08 7.74 17.26
N GLY A 228 -35.02 8.51 17.79
CA GLY A 228 -34.99 8.98 19.17
C GLY A 228 -34.38 10.37 19.17
N LEU A 229 -33.47 10.64 20.10
CA LEU A 229 -32.64 11.84 20.02
C LEU A 229 -31.68 11.70 18.84
N THR A 230 -31.71 12.66 17.93
CA THR A 230 -30.83 12.73 16.75
C THR A 230 -29.89 13.93 16.90
N PRO A 231 -28.66 13.76 17.44
CA PRO A 231 -27.72 14.85 17.74
C PRO A 231 -27.51 15.86 16.60
N GLN A 232 -27.47 15.40 15.34
CA GLN A 232 -27.26 16.26 14.17
C GLN A 232 -28.40 17.27 13.96
N THR A 233 -29.58 16.98 14.52
CA THR A 233 -30.77 17.84 14.47
C THR A 233 -31.30 18.17 15.86
N SER A 234 -30.49 18.01 16.91
CA SER A 234 -30.88 18.22 18.32
C SER A 234 -31.42 19.62 18.60
N THR A 235 -30.97 20.65 17.88
CA THR A 235 -31.54 22.01 17.93
C THR A 235 -33.04 22.01 17.60
N SER A 236 -33.47 21.21 16.62
CA SER A 236 -34.89 21.05 16.26
C SER A 236 -35.69 20.32 17.33
N LEU A 237 -35.02 19.51 18.15
CA LEU A 237 -35.60 18.81 19.31
C LEU A 237 -35.57 19.66 20.60
N GLY A 238 -35.02 20.88 20.52
CA GLY A 238 -34.84 21.76 21.67
C GLY A 238 -33.77 21.28 22.64
N GLY A 239 -32.72 20.63 22.13
CA GLY A 239 -31.56 20.12 22.87
C GLY A 239 -31.58 18.59 23.11
N PHE A 240 -30.68 18.13 23.97
CA PHE A 240 -30.52 16.72 24.36
C PHE A 240 -31.63 16.26 25.32
N LYS A 241 -32.85 16.12 24.79
CA LYS A 241 -34.05 15.75 25.55
C LYS A 241 -34.50 14.33 25.24
N LEU A 242 -35.05 13.67 26.25
CA LEU A 242 -35.68 12.35 26.14
C LEU A 242 -36.84 12.39 25.11
N GLN A 243 -36.85 11.46 24.16
CA GLN A 243 -37.85 11.35 23.09
C GLN A 243 -38.81 10.18 23.31
N GLY A 244 -40.06 10.28 22.88
CA GLY A 244 -41.00 9.16 22.99
C GLY A 244 -41.60 8.99 24.39
N LYS A 245 -41.74 10.08 25.15
CA LYS A 245 -42.26 10.07 26.54
C LYS A 245 -43.77 10.20 26.62
N THR A 246 -44.42 10.65 25.55
CA THR A 246 -45.87 10.67 25.41
C THR A 246 -46.32 9.58 24.44
N GLU A 247 -47.59 9.16 24.53
CA GLU A 247 -48.18 8.19 23.60
C GLU A 247 -47.98 8.60 22.14
N GLN A 248 -48.24 9.87 21.80
CA GLN A 248 -48.10 10.39 20.44
C GLN A 248 -46.65 10.36 19.94
N GLU A 249 -45.68 10.75 20.76
CA GLU A 249 -44.26 10.68 20.40
C GLU A 249 -43.79 9.23 20.24
N ALA A 250 -44.22 8.34 21.13
CA ALA A 250 -43.88 6.91 21.08
C ALA A 250 -44.45 6.23 19.82
N LEU A 251 -45.70 6.53 19.45
CA LEU A 251 -46.29 6.07 18.19
C LEU A 251 -45.56 6.65 16.97
N SER A 252 -45.15 7.92 17.01
CA SER A 252 -44.36 8.51 15.93
C SER A 252 -43.02 7.81 15.74
N LEU A 253 -42.31 7.51 16.85
CA LEU A 253 -41.06 6.75 16.81
C LEU A 253 -41.25 5.33 16.28
N LEU A 254 -42.35 4.66 16.66
CA LEU A 254 -42.67 3.33 16.13
C LEU A 254 -42.85 3.35 14.61
N GLU A 255 -43.57 4.35 14.09
CA GLU A 255 -43.77 4.51 12.65
C GLU A 255 -42.47 4.88 11.92
N ASP A 256 -41.62 5.70 12.53
CA ASP A 256 -40.27 5.97 12.02
C ASP A 256 -39.42 4.69 11.96
N ALA A 257 -39.50 3.84 12.99
CA ALA A 257 -38.76 2.59 13.06
C ALA A 257 -39.23 1.58 11.99
N LYS A 258 -40.55 1.44 11.80
CA LYS A 258 -41.12 0.61 10.72
C LYS A 258 -40.69 1.12 9.35
N SER A 259 -40.71 2.44 9.15
CA SER A 259 -40.28 3.06 7.88
C SER A 259 -38.80 2.78 7.58
N LEU A 260 -37.94 2.83 8.59
CA LEU A 260 -36.52 2.48 8.44
C LEU A 260 -36.30 1.01 8.09
N GLN A 261 -37.05 0.10 8.71
CA GLN A 261 -37.02 -1.32 8.35
C GLN A 261 -37.47 -1.53 6.90
N GLU A 262 -38.57 -0.90 6.50
CA GLU A 262 -39.09 -0.97 5.12
C GLU A 262 -38.10 -0.36 4.10
N ALA A 263 -37.36 0.68 4.48
CA ALA A 263 -36.33 1.28 3.65
C ALA A 263 -35.13 0.34 3.41
N GLY A 264 -34.96 -0.70 4.22
CA GLY A 264 -33.89 -1.70 4.08
C GLY A 264 -32.79 -1.61 5.13
N CYS A 265 -32.95 -0.81 6.20
CA CYS A 265 -32.02 -0.83 7.32
C CYS A 265 -31.93 -2.24 7.93
N PHE A 266 -30.72 -2.69 8.27
CA PHE A 266 -30.54 -3.99 8.92
C PHE A 266 -30.52 -3.88 10.46
N ALA A 267 -30.38 -2.67 10.99
CA ALA A 267 -30.44 -2.37 12.42
C ALA A 267 -30.86 -0.91 12.64
N ILE A 268 -31.33 -0.58 13.84
CA ILE A 268 -31.73 0.79 14.22
C ILE A 268 -31.14 1.16 15.59
N VAL A 269 -30.45 2.30 15.67
CA VAL A 269 -30.07 2.92 16.95
C VAL A 269 -31.27 3.66 17.53
N LEU A 270 -31.55 3.42 18.82
CA LEU A 270 -32.52 4.15 19.62
C LEU A 270 -31.77 4.94 20.71
N GLU A 271 -31.76 6.26 20.59
CA GLU A 271 -31.05 7.14 21.53
C GLU A 271 -32.01 7.92 22.43
N MET A 272 -31.77 7.90 23.75
CA MET A 272 -32.56 8.62 24.75
C MET A 272 -34.08 8.44 24.61
N VAL A 273 -34.53 7.19 24.63
CA VAL A 273 -35.95 6.79 24.57
C VAL A 273 -36.34 6.06 25.85
N PRO A 274 -37.55 6.25 26.44
CA PRO A 274 -37.99 5.47 27.58
C PRO A 274 -37.89 3.96 27.34
N HIS A 275 -37.48 3.24 28.36
CA HIS A 275 -37.29 1.78 28.31
C HIS A 275 -38.50 1.03 27.73
N ALA A 276 -39.71 1.37 28.18
CA ALA A 276 -40.94 0.74 27.71
C ALA A 276 -41.19 0.97 26.21
N THR A 277 -40.98 2.21 25.74
CA THR A 277 -41.10 2.57 24.31
C THR A 277 -40.06 1.82 23.47
N ALA A 278 -38.80 1.81 23.90
CA ALA A 278 -37.73 1.12 23.19
C ALA A 278 -37.96 -0.40 23.12
N MET A 279 -38.42 -1.02 24.21
CA MET A 279 -38.76 -2.44 24.24
C MET A 279 -39.95 -2.76 23.31
N ALA A 280 -40.99 -1.92 23.29
CA ALA A 280 -42.13 -2.10 22.40
C ALA A 280 -41.74 -1.99 20.91
N ILE A 281 -40.89 -1.01 20.56
CA ILE A 281 -40.34 -0.88 19.20
C ILE A 281 -39.53 -2.12 18.85
N THR A 282 -38.62 -2.54 19.73
CA THR A 282 -37.75 -3.71 19.51
C THR A 282 -38.57 -4.98 19.27
N ASN A 283 -39.61 -5.22 20.07
CA ASN A 283 -40.48 -6.40 19.93
C ASN A 283 -41.38 -6.35 18.68
N THR A 284 -41.54 -5.18 18.06
CA THR A 284 -42.36 -5.02 16.85
C THR A 284 -41.55 -5.25 15.57
N LEU A 285 -40.23 -5.00 15.60
CA LEU A 285 -39.38 -5.09 14.41
C LEU A 285 -38.80 -6.49 14.21
N SER A 286 -38.53 -6.83 12.96
CA SER A 286 -37.80 -8.05 12.56
C SER A 286 -36.28 -7.82 12.46
N ILE A 287 -35.81 -6.59 12.70
CA ILE A 287 -34.39 -6.20 12.72
C ILE A 287 -33.97 -5.75 14.13
N PRO A 288 -32.70 -5.94 14.52
CA PRO A 288 -32.22 -5.55 15.84
C PRO A 288 -32.26 -4.05 16.08
N THR A 289 -32.54 -3.67 17.33
CA THR A 289 -32.35 -2.30 17.83
C THR A 289 -31.12 -2.23 18.73
N ILE A 290 -30.37 -1.14 18.65
CA ILE A 290 -29.19 -0.87 19.49
C ILE A 290 -29.47 0.35 20.35
N GLY A 291 -29.51 0.18 21.67
CA GLY A 291 -29.84 1.25 22.59
C GLY A 291 -28.64 2.07 23.02
N ILE A 292 -28.83 3.39 23.15
CA ILE A 292 -27.94 4.28 23.90
C ILE A 292 -28.80 5.20 24.76
N GLY A 293 -28.90 4.87 26.05
CA GLY A 293 -29.90 5.50 26.92
C GLY A 293 -31.35 5.11 26.58
N ALA A 294 -31.56 3.92 26.01
CA ALA A 294 -32.88 3.37 25.69
C ALA A 294 -33.30 2.18 26.59
N GLY A 295 -32.53 1.89 27.63
CA GLY A 295 -32.72 0.73 28.52
C GLY A 295 -32.31 -0.60 27.87
N ASN A 296 -32.35 -1.68 28.66
CA ASN A 296 -31.88 -3.01 28.27
C ASN A 296 -32.91 -3.85 27.48
N GLY A 297 -34.02 -3.24 27.05
CA GLY A 297 -35.04 -3.90 26.23
C GLY A 297 -34.73 -3.92 24.74
N THR A 298 -33.66 -3.24 24.30
CA THR A 298 -33.15 -3.28 22.93
C THR A 298 -32.31 -4.53 22.67
N SER A 299 -32.13 -4.90 21.41
CA SER A 299 -31.36 -6.10 21.01
C SER A 299 -29.85 -5.99 21.28
N GLY A 300 -29.34 -4.79 21.52
CA GLY A 300 -27.95 -4.52 21.85
C GLY A 300 -27.76 -3.14 22.48
N GLN A 301 -26.52 -2.79 22.79
CA GLN A 301 -26.16 -1.50 23.38
C GLN A 301 -24.95 -0.89 22.68
N VAL A 302 -24.96 0.45 22.56
CA VAL A 302 -23.81 1.25 22.15
C VAL A 302 -23.50 2.33 23.18
N LEU A 303 -22.22 2.54 23.47
CA LEU A 303 -21.74 3.65 24.28
C LEU A 303 -20.54 4.33 23.61
N VAL A 304 -20.33 5.61 23.92
CA VAL A 304 -19.14 6.35 23.51
C VAL A 304 -17.96 5.85 24.34
N TYR A 305 -16.87 5.49 23.65
CA TYR A 305 -15.64 4.95 24.24
C TYR A 305 -15.09 5.81 25.38
N HIS A 306 -15.08 7.13 25.19
CA HIS A 306 -14.55 8.09 26.16
C HIS A 306 -15.40 8.14 27.43
N ASP A 307 -16.72 8.15 27.30
CA ASP A 307 -17.65 8.16 28.44
C ASP A 307 -17.57 6.86 29.21
N LEU A 308 -17.54 5.72 28.51
CA LEU A 308 -17.48 4.38 29.09
C LEU A 308 -16.20 4.14 29.91
N LEU A 309 -15.07 4.71 29.47
CA LEU A 309 -13.75 4.55 30.12
C LEU A 309 -13.35 5.73 31.02
N GLY A 310 -14.21 6.74 31.14
CA GLY A 310 -13.93 7.94 31.94
C GLY A 310 -12.67 8.70 31.46
N LEU A 311 -12.47 8.77 30.15
CA LEU A 311 -11.40 9.57 29.54
C LEU A 311 -11.76 11.05 29.45
N TYR A 312 -13.05 11.35 29.32
CA TYR A 312 -13.60 12.70 29.36
C TYR A 312 -14.42 12.86 30.63
N SER A 313 -14.03 13.80 31.51
CA SER A 313 -14.56 13.92 32.87
C SER A 313 -15.49 15.11 33.09
N ASP A 314 -15.53 16.07 32.17
CA ASP A 314 -16.34 17.29 32.34
C ASP A 314 -17.85 17.01 32.34
N PHE A 315 -18.28 15.95 31.66
CA PHE A 315 -19.67 15.52 31.58
C PHE A 315 -19.76 14.02 31.37
N VAL A 316 -20.58 13.36 32.17
CA VAL A 316 -20.91 11.93 32.01
C VAL A 316 -22.43 11.82 31.77
N PRO A 317 -22.87 11.31 30.61
CA PRO A 317 -24.29 11.10 30.37
C PRO A 317 -24.88 10.17 31.44
N LYS A 318 -26.05 10.51 32.00
CA LYS A 318 -26.68 9.72 33.07
C LYS A 318 -26.89 8.23 32.73
N PHE A 319 -27.07 7.92 31.45
CA PHE A 319 -27.25 6.54 30.99
C PHE A 319 -25.94 5.75 30.84
N CYS A 320 -24.78 6.43 30.87
CA CYS A 320 -23.49 5.80 30.68
C CYS A 320 -22.93 5.32 32.03
N LYS A 321 -22.68 4.01 32.13
CA LYS A 321 -21.89 3.44 33.22
C LYS A 321 -20.41 3.51 32.86
N GLN A 322 -19.63 4.17 33.70
CA GLN A 322 -18.18 4.12 33.64
C GLN A 322 -17.65 2.79 34.18
N TYR A 323 -16.82 2.11 33.38
CA TYR A 323 -16.13 0.88 33.78
C TYR A 323 -14.69 1.15 34.25
N ALA A 324 -14.19 2.35 34.02
CA ALA A 324 -12.91 2.86 34.51
C ALA A 324 -12.97 4.39 34.61
N THR A 325 -12.00 4.97 35.30
CA THR A 325 -11.77 6.43 35.40
C THR A 325 -10.37 6.74 34.87
N LEU A 326 -10.17 6.52 33.56
CA LEU A 326 -8.82 6.57 32.99
C LEU A 326 -8.21 7.97 32.98
N SER A 327 -9.01 9.03 32.96
CA SER A 327 -8.53 10.42 33.07
C SER A 327 -7.68 10.65 34.32
N GLU A 328 -8.14 10.21 35.49
CA GLU A 328 -7.39 10.32 36.76
C GLU A 328 -6.09 9.52 36.73
N ASN A 329 -6.14 8.29 36.20
CA ASN A 329 -4.94 7.46 36.06
C ASN A 329 -3.91 8.10 35.12
N ILE A 330 -4.37 8.71 34.02
CA ILE A 330 -3.51 9.43 33.08
C ILE A 330 -2.92 10.67 33.76
N ASP A 331 -3.74 11.49 34.42
CA ASP A 331 -3.28 12.68 35.15
C ASP A 331 -2.23 12.32 36.21
N GLN A 332 -2.48 11.30 37.03
CA GLN A 332 -1.53 10.84 38.04
C GLN A 332 -0.24 10.31 37.41
N SER A 333 -0.33 9.56 36.30
CA SER A 333 0.84 9.04 35.59
C SER A 333 1.70 10.18 35.02
N LEU A 334 1.06 11.21 34.45
CA LEU A 334 1.74 12.39 33.93
C LEU A 334 2.38 13.23 35.05
N LYS A 335 1.70 13.39 36.20
CA LYS A 335 2.25 14.04 37.40
C LYS A 335 3.44 13.29 37.96
N ASN A 336 3.38 11.96 38.04
CA ASN A 336 4.49 11.13 38.48
C ASN A 336 5.69 11.29 37.53
N TYR A 337 5.45 11.19 36.22
CA TYR A 337 6.51 11.42 35.22
C TYR A 337 7.13 12.81 35.35
N LYS A 338 6.32 13.85 35.50
CA LYS A 338 6.79 15.22 35.73
C LYS A 338 7.68 15.32 36.98
N ASN A 339 7.21 14.77 38.10
CA ASN A 339 7.94 14.80 39.37
C ASN A 339 9.28 14.06 39.25
N GLU A 340 9.31 12.88 38.61
CA GLU A 340 10.53 12.10 38.40
C GLU A 340 11.53 12.82 37.49
N VAL A 341 11.05 13.57 36.48
CA VAL A 341 11.91 14.41 35.62
C VAL A 341 12.51 15.58 36.41
N GLU A 342 11.72 16.23 37.28
CA GLU A 342 12.18 17.36 38.09
C GLU A 342 13.12 16.93 39.22
N SER A 343 12.86 15.79 39.86
CA SER A 343 13.73 15.20 40.89
C SER A 343 14.99 14.55 40.32
N ARG A 344 15.05 14.37 38.98
CA ARG A 344 16.08 13.60 38.26
C ARG A 344 16.08 12.10 38.58
N GLU A 345 15.00 11.58 39.13
CA GLU A 345 14.79 10.13 39.28
C GLU A 345 14.64 9.46 37.91
N PHE A 346 13.93 10.12 36.97
CA PHE A 346 13.86 9.72 35.57
C PHE A 346 14.63 10.72 34.67
N PRO A 347 15.42 10.22 33.69
CA PRO A 347 15.75 8.81 33.49
C PRO A 347 16.74 8.31 34.54
N SER A 348 16.46 7.13 35.09
CA SER A 348 17.41 6.42 35.93
C SER A 348 18.57 5.87 35.07
N PRO A 349 19.65 5.34 35.67
CA PRO A 349 20.75 4.77 34.91
C PRO A 349 20.33 3.57 34.03
N THR A 350 19.28 2.82 34.39
CA THR A 350 18.73 1.73 33.58
C THR A 350 17.96 2.20 32.34
N HIS A 351 17.49 3.45 32.36
CA HIS A 351 16.87 4.13 31.21
C HIS A 351 17.88 5.01 30.44
N SER A 352 19.17 4.88 30.78
CA SER A 352 20.26 5.67 30.21
C SER A 352 21.31 4.77 29.54
N PHE A 353 22.05 5.34 28.60
CA PHE A 353 23.11 4.64 27.89
C PHE A 353 24.50 5.16 28.30
N SER A 354 25.46 4.25 28.47
CA SER A 354 26.85 4.58 28.76
C SER A 354 27.69 4.66 27.48
N MET A 355 28.68 5.54 27.46
CA MET A 355 29.74 5.58 26.47
C MET A 355 30.92 4.68 26.91
N LYS A 356 31.62 4.04 25.95
CA LYS A 356 32.87 3.33 26.27
C LYS A 356 33.90 4.33 26.79
N GLU A 357 34.62 3.97 27.84
CA GLU A 357 35.61 4.85 28.48
C GLU A 357 36.71 5.31 27.50
N SER A 358 37.06 4.47 26.53
CA SER A 358 38.01 4.79 25.44
C SER A 358 37.57 5.93 24.53
N GLU A 359 36.26 6.17 24.41
CA GLU A 359 35.66 7.26 23.62
C GLU A 359 35.31 8.46 24.50
N LEU A 360 34.85 8.20 25.74
CA LEU A 360 34.43 9.24 26.67
C LEU A 360 35.60 10.11 27.13
N SER A 361 36.74 9.51 27.50
CA SER A 361 37.88 10.27 27.99
C SER A 361 38.42 11.28 26.96
N PRO A 362 38.72 10.90 25.71
CA PRO A 362 39.16 11.85 24.68
C PRO A 362 38.14 12.95 24.35
N PHE A 363 36.84 12.64 24.45
CA PHE A 363 35.78 13.62 24.25
C PHE A 363 35.79 14.69 25.34
N LEU A 364 35.86 14.29 26.61
CA LEU A 364 35.91 15.21 27.73
C LEU A 364 37.20 16.05 27.71
N ASP A 365 38.33 15.47 27.30
CA ASP A 365 39.59 16.20 27.14
C ASP A 365 39.51 17.29 26.06
N LYS A 366 38.85 17.01 24.93
CA LYS A 366 38.61 18.01 23.89
C LYS A 366 37.75 19.19 24.36
N ILE A 367 36.78 18.94 25.25
CA ILE A 367 35.94 20.00 25.83
C ILE A 367 36.75 20.89 26.78
N ILE A 368 37.53 20.29 27.67
CA ILE A 368 38.36 21.04 28.63
C ILE A 368 39.35 21.95 27.87
N ASN A 369 39.89 21.46 26.75
CA ASN A 369 40.87 22.22 25.96
C ASN A 369 40.27 23.31 25.06
N SER A 370 38.95 23.37 24.83
CA SER A 370 38.34 24.30 23.87
C SER A 370 37.91 25.67 24.44
N ASN A 371 38.18 25.94 25.73
CA ASN A 371 38.27 27.26 26.37
C ASN A 371 37.19 28.33 26.05
N THR A 372 35.94 27.94 25.77
CA THR A 372 34.83 28.89 25.56
C THR A 372 33.74 28.86 26.62
N THR A 373 33.91 28.09 27.71
CA THR A 373 32.92 28.05 28.80
C THR A 373 33.60 28.09 30.16
N SER A 374 33.06 28.94 31.04
CA SER A 374 33.39 29.05 32.47
C SER A 374 33.63 27.66 33.09
N THR A 375 34.88 27.35 33.39
CA THR A 375 35.34 26.05 33.91
C THR A 375 34.73 25.67 35.25
N SER A 376 34.06 26.59 35.96
CA SER A 376 33.52 26.34 37.30
C SER A 376 32.41 25.27 37.37
N LEU A 377 31.81 24.88 36.24
CA LEU A 377 30.71 23.91 36.21
C LEU A 377 31.08 22.54 35.63
N PHE A 378 32.24 22.39 34.97
CA PHE A 378 32.58 21.16 34.28
C PHE A 378 33.43 20.23 35.17
N ASP A 379 32.80 19.20 35.73
CA ASP A 379 33.50 18.16 36.49
C ASP A 379 33.61 16.87 35.67
N LYS A 380 34.80 16.64 35.10
CA LYS A 380 35.14 15.43 34.35
C LYS A 380 34.96 14.16 35.21
N SER A 381 35.28 14.23 36.49
CA SER A 381 35.26 13.07 37.40
C SER A 381 33.83 12.62 37.70
N SER A 382 32.92 13.58 37.93
CA SER A 382 31.47 13.36 38.02
C SER A 382 30.94 12.65 36.78
N ILE A 383 31.28 13.13 35.57
CA ILE A 383 30.80 12.53 34.31
C ILE A 383 31.29 11.08 34.14
N LEU A 384 32.58 10.83 34.38
CA LEU A 384 33.16 9.48 34.29
C LEU A 384 32.52 8.51 35.30
N SER A 385 32.32 8.97 36.54
CA SER A 385 31.71 8.16 37.60
C SER A 385 30.23 7.83 37.28
N SER A 386 29.47 8.81 36.81
CA SER A 386 28.08 8.64 36.37
C SER A 386 27.98 7.65 35.20
N ASN A 387 28.84 7.80 34.19
CA ASN A 387 28.90 6.87 33.05
C ASN A 387 29.24 5.43 33.47
N LYS A 388 30.15 5.27 34.44
CA LYS A 388 30.50 3.96 35.01
C LYS A 388 29.35 3.35 35.79
N ASN A 389 28.58 4.16 36.53
CA ASN A 389 27.37 3.71 37.23
C ASN A 389 26.33 3.18 36.24
N ILE A 390 26.03 3.93 35.17
CA ILE A 390 25.13 3.50 34.08
C ILE A 390 25.58 2.17 33.48
N LEU A 391 26.87 2.03 33.16
CA LEU A 391 27.43 0.79 32.61
C LEU A 391 27.23 -0.40 33.55
N ASN A 392 27.45 -0.20 34.85
CA ASN A 392 27.32 -1.26 35.86
C ASN A 392 25.85 -1.68 36.05
N GLN A 393 24.91 -0.73 36.13
CA GLN A 393 23.48 -1.05 36.25
C GLN A 393 22.96 -1.78 35.00
N ASN A 394 23.34 -1.33 33.80
CA ASN A 394 22.95 -2.01 32.56
C ASN A 394 23.51 -3.44 32.46
N LYS A 395 24.73 -3.68 32.97
CA LYS A 395 25.28 -5.04 33.07
C LYS A 395 24.49 -5.90 34.06
N ALA A 396 24.14 -5.38 35.23
CA ALA A 396 23.34 -6.08 36.23
C ALA A 396 21.94 -6.46 35.68
N LEU A 397 21.27 -5.52 35.00
CA LEU A 397 19.95 -5.76 34.39
C LEU A 397 20.01 -6.88 33.33
N LYS A 398 21.06 -6.88 32.50
CA LYS A 398 21.28 -7.89 31.46
C LYS A 398 21.54 -9.27 32.06
N GLN A 399 22.25 -9.35 33.18
CA GLN A 399 22.44 -10.61 33.93
C GLN A 399 21.13 -11.12 34.52
N GLN A 400 20.30 -10.24 35.10
CA GLN A 400 19.00 -10.60 35.66
C GLN A 400 18.03 -11.11 34.57
N GLN A 401 17.98 -10.46 33.40
CA GLN A 401 17.17 -10.91 32.27
C GLN A 401 17.64 -12.27 31.72
N GLN A 402 18.96 -12.52 31.68
CA GLN A 402 19.49 -13.83 31.29
C GLN A 402 19.11 -14.94 32.27
N GLN A 403 19.06 -14.66 33.58
CA GLN A 403 18.60 -15.63 34.59
C GLN A 403 17.11 -15.93 34.44
N GLN A 404 16.28 -14.93 34.18
CA GLN A 404 14.83 -15.15 33.95
C GLN A 404 14.55 -15.96 32.68
N GLN A 405 15.30 -15.72 31.59
CA GLN A 405 15.15 -16.50 30.36
C GLN A 405 15.58 -17.97 30.52
N GLN A 406 16.63 -18.25 31.30
CA GLN A 406 17.07 -19.62 31.56
C GLN A 406 16.04 -20.45 32.33
N GLN A 407 15.20 -19.83 33.16
CA GLN A 407 14.15 -20.54 33.91
C GLN A 407 12.93 -20.92 33.05
N GLN A 408 12.71 -20.30 31.89
CA GLN A 408 11.52 -20.58 31.05
C GLN A 408 11.77 -21.60 29.93
N VAL A 409 13.00 -22.09 29.74
CA VAL A 409 13.37 -22.97 28.61
C VAL A 409 13.74 -24.38 29.09
N ILE A 410 12.77 -25.14 29.62
CA ILE A 410 12.91 -26.59 29.82
C ILE A 410 11.65 -27.30 29.31
N VAL A 411 11.58 -27.53 27.99
CA VAL A 411 10.82 -28.65 27.42
C VAL A 411 11.69 -29.25 26.29
N PRO A 412 12.17 -30.51 26.40
CA PRO A 412 13.21 -31.05 25.51
C PRO A 412 12.62 -31.64 24.21
N ASN A 413 13.16 -31.23 23.06
CA ASN A 413 12.91 -31.82 21.75
C ASN A 413 14.11 -32.68 21.32
N THR A 414 13.89 -33.98 21.16
CA THR A 414 14.90 -34.97 20.78
C THR A 414 14.93 -35.24 19.28
N THR A 415 16.17 -35.37 18.77
CA THR A 415 16.62 -36.23 17.66
C THR A 415 16.14 -35.94 16.24
N THR A 416 16.99 -35.25 15.46
CA THR A 416 17.11 -35.49 14.01
C THR A 416 18.56 -35.25 13.59
N THR A 417 19.28 -36.32 13.29
CA THR A 417 20.67 -36.30 12.81
C THR A 417 20.75 -37.27 11.63
N THR A 418 21.57 -36.94 10.62
CA THR A 418 22.48 -37.85 9.88
C THR A 418 22.51 -37.58 8.36
N THR A 419 23.62 -36.91 7.97
CA THR A 419 24.51 -37.07 6.77
C THR A 419 23.89 -37.04 5.36
N MET A 420 24.23 -36.13 4.44
CA MET A 420 25.52 -35.83 3.75
C MET A 420 26.02 -36.90 2.76
N ALA A 421 25.92 -36.61 1.45
CA ALA A 421 26.81 -37.02 0.33
C ALA A 421 26.26 -36.38 -0.97
N GLN A 422 26.79 -35.29 -1.55
CA GLN A 422 27.99 -35.15 -2.41
C GLN A 422 28.12 -36.16 -3.55
N VAL A 423 27.75 -35.76 -4.78
CA VAL A 423 28.46 -36.13 -6.03
C VAL A 423 28.43 -34.95 -7.00
N SER A 424 29.62 -34.59 -7.48
CA SER A 424 29.96 -33.41 -8.28
C SER A 424 29.76 -33.60 -9.81
N PRO A 425 29.70 -32.50 -10.59
CA PRO A 425 29.33 -32.47 -12.00
C PRO A 425 30.53 -32.50 -12.97
N GLN A 426 30.32 -33.01 -14.20
CA GLN A 426 31.27 -32.89 -15.30
C GLN A 426 30.77 -31.88 -16.35
N ILE A 427 31.64 -30.91 -16.61
CA ILE A 427 31.53 -29.81 -17.57
C ILE A 427 32.01 -30.31 -18.94
N LYS A 428 31.32 -29.93 -20.02
CA LYS A 428 31.91 -29.88 -21.36
C LYS A 428 31.62 -28.53 -21.99
N GLU A 429 32.71 -27.79 -22.18
CA GLU A 429 32.81 -26.58 -22.98
C GLU A 429 32.64 -26.93 -24.46
N ASN A 430 31.98 -26.05 -25.22
CA ASN A 430 32.20 -25.97 -26.66
C ASN A 430 32.09 -24.49 -27.04
N GLU A 431 33.25 -23.99 -27.46
CA GLU A 431 33.46 -22.74 -28.16
C GLU A 431 32.81 -22.83 -29.56
N ASN A 432 32.19 -21.75 -30.04
CA ASN A 432 32.32 -21.32 -31.44
C ASN A 432 31.56 -20.01 -31.74
N GLU A 433 32.26 -19.17 -32.50
CA GLU A 433 31.82 -18.19 -33.52
C GLU A 433 30.83 -17.09 -33.08
N LYS A 434 31.29 -15.85 -32.88
CA LYS A 434 31.60 -14.81 -33.88
C LYS A 434 30.45 -14.52 -34.87
N ASP A 435 29.47 -13.76 -34.42
CA ASP A 435 28.68 -12.91 -35.31
C ASP A 435 28.67 -11.44 -34.84
N LYS A 436 29.21 -10.59 -35.72
CA LYS A 436 29.37 -9.15 -35.57
C LYS A 436 28.03 -8.46 -35.88
N ILE A 437 27.24 -8.14 -34.87
CA ILE A 437 26.07 -7.26 -35.04
C ILE A 437 26.48 -5.83 -34.67
N LYS A 438 26.47 -4.97 -35.70
CA LYS A 438 26.58 -3.50 -35.60
C LYS A 438 25.48 -2.98 -34.67
N LEU A 439 25.85 -2.51 -33.49
CA LEU A 439 24.97 -1.70 -32.64
C LEU A 439 25.26 -0.21 -32.90
N THR A 440 24.17 0.52 -33.10
CA THR A 440 24.13 1.94 -33.42
C THR A 440 24.72 2.80 -32.29
N PRO A 441 25.36 3.93 -32.63
CA PRO A 441 26.12 4.72 -31.67
C PRO A 441 25.20 5.43 -30.69
N THR A 442 25.49 5.28 -29.40
CA THR A 442 24.96 6.16 -28.34
C THR A 442 25.73 7.48 -28.39
N PRO A 443 25.10 8.64 -28.14
CA PRO A 443 25.71 9.96 -28.36
C PRO A 443 27.02 10.14 -27.57
N PRO A 444 27.99 10.88 -28.11
CA PRO A 444 29.33 10.99 -27.55
C PRO A 444 29.29 11.72 -26.21
N ILE A 445 29.91 11.09 -25.20
CA ILE A 445 30.34 11.76 -23.98
C ILE A 445 31.35 12.83 -24.41
N THR A 446 31.08 14.08 -24.10
CA THR A 446 31.99 15.19 -24.34
C THR A 446 33.30 14.95 -23.59
N GLU A 447 34.40 14.94 -24.34
CA GLU A 447 35.76 14.64 -23.87
C GLU A 447 36.29 15.67 -22.85
N GLU A 448 35.54 16.73 -22.58
CA GLU A 448 35.96 17.85 -21.74
C GLU A 448 35.95 17.57 -20.22
N ILE A 449 35.28 16.50 -19.75
CA ILE A 449 35.24 16.20 -18.31
C ILE A 449 36.39 15.27 -17.86
N SER A 450 37.10 14.61 -18.79
CA SER A 450 38.01 13.53 -18.41
C SER A 450 39.43 13.97 -18.02
N THR A 451 39.91 15.16 -18.40
CA THR A 451 41.38 15.36 -18.48
C THR A 451 41.98 16.50 -17.64
N LYS A 452 41.23 17.24 -16.81
CA LYS A 452 41.81 18.38 -16.07
C LYS A 452 41.77 18.35 -14.54
N LEU A 453 41.39 17.26 -13.88
CA LEU A 453 41.20 17.28 -12.42
C LEU A 453 41.85 16.12 -11.64
N ILE A 454 42.97 15.55 -12.09
CA ILE A 454 43.58 14.38 -11.42
C ILE A 454 44.37 14.71 -10.13
N ASN A 455 44.75 15.95 -9.83
CA ASN A 455 45.63 16.22 -8.69
C ASN A 455 44.98 17.06 -7.58
N ASN A 456 44.71 16.43 -6.42
CA ASN A 456 44.91 16.92 -5.04
C ASN A 456 43.83 16.45 -4.04
N GLU A 457 44.34 15.93 -2.91
CA GLU A 457 43.75 15.78 -1.56
C GLU A 457 42.51 14.88 -1.37
N ILE A 458 42.79 13.66 -0.91
CA ILE A 458 41.87 12.55 -0.68
C ILE A 458 41.63 12.39 0.84
N LYS A 459 40.53 12.91 1.40
CA LYS A 459 40.06 12.52 2.76
C LYS A 459 38.55 12.34 2.97
N ASN A 460 37.67 12.67 2.01
CA ASN A 460 36.21 12.66 2.21
C ASN A 460 35.42 11.80 1.20
N ASN A 461 35.98 10.67 0.73
CA ASN A 461 35.35 9.91 -0.35
C ASN A 461 34.04 9.21 0.05
N ILE A 462 32.97 9.47 -0.70
CA ILE A 462 31.71 8.74 -0.72
C ILE A 462 31.96 7.45 -1.52
N LEU A 463 31.84 6.31 -0.86
CA LEU A 463 31.94 4.96 -1.44
C LEU A 463 33.25 4.60 -2.17
N PRO A 464 33.62 3.30 -2.21
CA PRO A 464 35.03 2.94 -2.22
C PRO A 464 35.71 3.27 -3.54
N ASN A 465 36.89 3.87 -3.42
CA ASN A 465 37.72 4.32 -4.52
C ASN A 465 38.13 3.14 -5.41
N LYS A 466 38.41 3.36 -6.70
CA LYS A 466 38.93 2.30 -7.58
C LYS A 466 40.24 1.69 -7.04
N MET A 467 41.01 2.44 -6.25
CA MET A 467 42.21 1.95 -5.57
C MET A 467 41.94 0.89 -4.48
N THR A 468 40.71 0.72 -4.00
CA THR A 468 40.37 -0.42 -3.12
C THR A 468 40.20 -1.75 -3.88
N LEU A 469 40.13 -1.75 -5.22
CA LEU A 469 40.19 -3.00 -6.02
C LEU A 469 41.58 -3.62 -6.05
N ASN A 470 42.65 -2.87 -5.74
CA ASN A 470 43.99 -3.44 -5.57
C ASN A 470 44.28 -3.93 -4.14
N GLY A 471 43.24 -4.18 -3.32
CA GLY A 471 43.30 -5.23 -2.30
C GLY A 471 43.14 -4.82 -0.83
N SER A 472 41.96 -4.38 -0.39
CA SER A 472 41.63 -4.68 1.03
C SER A 472 40.15 -4.80 1.41
N ARG A 473 39.16 -4.29 0.66
CA ARG A 473 37.76 -4.50 1.04
C ARG A 473 36.78 -4.45 -0.13
N LYS A 474 35.96 -5.49 -0.24
CA LYS A 474 34.80 -5.55 -1.14
C LYS A 474 33.73 -4.55 -0.69
N PRO A 475 33.09 -3.78 -1.60
CA PRO A 475 31.93 -2.98 -1.25
C PRO A 475 30.82 -3.85 -0.66
N LYS A 476 30.26 -3.42 0.47
CA LYS A 476 29.14 -4.08 1.14
C LYS A 476 27.84 -3.46 0.63
N ILE A 477 27.08 -4.20 -0.16
CA ILE A 477 25.86 -3.71 -0.80
C ILE A 477 24.68 -4.45 -0.18
N VAL A 478 23.67 -3.70 0.27
CA VAL A 478 22.39 -4.26 0.69
C VAL A 478 21.31 -3.93 -0.33
N VAL A 479 20.61 -4.94 -0.82
CA VAL A 479 19.51 -4.81 -1.77
C VAL A 479 18.19 -4.96 -1.01
N ILE A 480 17.40 -3.90 -0.98
CA ILE A 480 16.10 -3.86 -0.31
C ILE A 480 15.01 -4.15 -1.35
N GLY A 481 14.35 -5.30 -1.18
CA GLY A 481 13.37 -5.83 -2.12
C GLY A 481 13.93 -6.96 -2.98
N ALA A 482 13.58 -8.22 -2.68
CA ALA A 482 14.01 -9.38 -3.45
C ALA A 482 13.04 -9.78 -4.58
N GLY A 483 12.45 -8.78 -5.24
CA GLY A 483 11.69 -9.01 -6.47
C GLY A 483 12.58 -9.45 -7.63
N ALA A 484 12.05 -9.40 -8.86
CA ALA A 484 12.80 -9.80 -10.05
C ALA A 484 14.07 -8.97 -10.26
N MET A 485 13.96 -7.64 -10.18
CA MET A 485 15.10 -6.74 -10.35
C MET A 485 16.09 -6.83 -9.19
N GLY A 486 15.60 -6.86 -7.95
CA GLY A 486 16.46 -7.03 -6.77
C GLY A 486 17.25 -8.34 -6.81
N SER A 487 16.60 -9.43 -7.23
CA SER A 487 17.27 -10.73 -7.39
C SER A 487 18.27 -10.71 -8.55
N LEU A 488 17.96 -10.07 -9.69
CA LEU A 488 18.89 -9.92 -10.81
C LEU A 488 20.15 -9.14 -10.40
N PHE A 489 19.99 -7.96 -9.80
CA PHE A 489 21.11 -7.12 -9.39
C PHE A 489 21.95 -7.81 -8.32
N SER A 490 21.31 -8.48 -7.35
CA SER A 490 22.02 -9.24 -6.33
C SER A 490 22.83 -10.39 -6.93
N ALA A 491 22.24 -11.15 -7.86
CA ALA A 491 22.92 -12.23 -8.57
C ALA A 491 24.14 -11.73 -9.34
N LYS A 492 24.00 -10.63 -10.10
CA LYS A 492 25.10 -10.04 -10.89
C LYS A 492 26.21 -9.49 -10.00
N LEU A 493 25.87 -8.71 -8.97
CA LEU A 493 26.85 -8.13 -8.05
C LEU A 493 27.64 -9.20 -7.28
N ALA A 494 27.00 -10.34 -6.96
CA ALA A 494 27.64 -11.44 -6.24
C ALA A 494 28.38 -12.45 -7.14
N SER A 495 28.03 -12.59 -8.43
CA SER A 495 28.50 -13.70 -9.28
C SER A 495 30.02 -13.77 -9.44
N LYS A 496 30.68 -12.61 -9.50
CA LYS A 496 32.14 -12.49 -9.60
C LYS A 496 32.82 -12.18 -8.26
N GLY A 497 32.05 -12.18 -7.16
CA GLY A 497 32.55 -11.83 -5.84
C GLY A 497 33.08 -10.40 -5.73
N ILE A 498 32.60 -9.48 -6.58
CA ILE A 498 33.02 -8.07 -6.62
C ILE A 498 32.53 -7.33 -5.37
N ALA A 499 31.33 -7.69 -4.88
CA ALA A 499 30.70 -7.08 -3.72
C ALA A 499 30.24 -8.15 -2.71
N ASP A 500 30.18 -7.78 -1.44
CA ASP A 500 29.49 -8.53 -0.41
C ASP A 500 28.01 -8.14 -0.44
N VAL A 501 27.14 -9.05 -0.88
CA VAL A 501 25.74 -8.75 -1.16
C VAL A 501 24.82 -9.31 -0.08
N TRP A 502 24.03 -8.41 0.51
CA TRP A 502 22.90 -8.74 1.35
C TRP A 502 21.58 -8.43 0.65
N MET A 503 20.56 -9.24 0.89
CA MET A 503 19.19 -8.99 0.44
C MET A 503 18.26 -8.90 1.64
N VAL A 504 17.42 -7.86 1.68
CA VAL A 504 16.34 -7.72 2.68
C VAL A 504 15.01 -7.86 1.96
N SER A 505 14.18 -8.80 2.40
CA SER A 505 12.89 -9.08 1.76
C SER A 505 11.89 -9.63 2.75
N ALA A 506 10.62 -9.24 2.62
CA ALA A 506 9.52 -9.86 3.37
C ALA A 506 9.12 -11.25 2.85
N TRP A 507 9.68 -11.69 1.71
CA TRP A 507 9.33 -12.98 1.10
C TRP A 507 10.15 -14.13 1.69
N LYS A 508 9.58 -14.80 2.70
CA LYS A 508 10.23 -15.85 3.49
C LYS A 508 10.78 -17.00 2.66
N GLU A 509 9.99 -17.59 1.77
CA GLU A 509 10.40 -18.74 0.97
C GLU A 509 11.60 -18.39 0.08
N HIS A 510 11.65 -17.17 -0.43
CA HIS A 510 12.77 -16.69 -1.26
C HIS A 510 14.04 -16.50 -0.42
N VAL A 511 13.92 -15.89 0.76
CA VAL A 511 15.04 -15.72 1.71
C VAL A 511 15.62 -17.07 2.16
N GLU A 512 14.75 -18.01 2.55
CA GLU A 512 15.16 -19.35 2.99
C GLU A 512 15.81 -20.13 1.85
N SER A 513 15.25 -20.08 0.63
CA SER A 513 15.81 -20.75 -0.54
C SER A 513 17.21 -20.22 -0.87
N ILE A 514 17.41 -18.89 -0.87
CA ILE A 514 18.72 -18.26 -1.12
C ILE A 514 19.74 -18.68 -0.07
N ASN A 515 19.41 -18.57 1.22
CA ASN A 515 20.34 -18.91 2.29
C ASN A 515 20.71 -20.39 2.32
N LYS A 516 19.78 -21.27 1.95
CA LYS A 516 20.00 -22.72 1.95
C LYS A 516 20.78 -23.20 0.72
N ASN A 517 20.41 -22.72 -0.47
CA ASN A 517 20.85 -23.30 -1.74
C ASN A 517 21.72 -22.36 -2.60
N GLY A 518 21.77 -21.07 -2.25
CA GLY A 518 22.19 -20.00 -3.16
C GLY A 518 21.03 -19.51 -4.05
N MET A 519 21.30 -18.48 -4.85
CA MET A 519 20.36 -17.99 -5.87
C MET A 519 20.64 -18.65 -7.20
N LYS A 520 19.66 -19.34 -7.78
CA LYS A 520 19.72 -19.81 -9.16
C LYS A 520 19.49 -18.64 -10.12
N PHE A 521 20.48 -18.32 -10.92
CA PHE A 521 20.45 -17.27 -11.93
C PHE A 521 20.40 -17.91 -13.31
N PHE A 522 19.41 -17.55 -14.13
CA PHE A 522 19.36 -17.93 -15.54
C PHE A 522 19.73 -16.73 -16.39
N ASN A 523 20.80 -16.85 -17.17
CA ASN A 523 21.20 -15.82 -18.11
C ASN A 523 20.19 -15.71 -19.27
N PRO A 524 20.30 -14.67 -20.13
CA PRO A 524 19.38 -14.49 -21.26
C PRO A 524 19.32 -15.68 -22.24
N GLN A 525 20.41 -16.43 -22.37
CA GLN A 525 20.49 -17.67 -23.17
C GLN A 525 19.86 -18.89 -22.46
N GLY A 526 19.39 -18.73 -21.22
CA GLY A 526 18.76 -19.79 -20.42
C GLY A 526 19.75 -20.67 -19.66
N LYS A 527 21.05 -20.38 -19.70
CA LYS A 527 22.07 -21.11 -18.92
C LYS A 527 21.91 -20.80 -17.43
N GLU A 528 21.86 -21.84 -16.60
CA GLU A 528 21.78 -21.74 -15.14
C GLU A 528 23.17 -21.54 -14.52
N GLU A 529 23.26 -20.62 -13.57
CA GLU A 529 24.40 -20.38 -12.70
C GLU A 529 23.91 -20.32 -11.25
N ASN A 530 24.55 -21.03 -10.32
CA ASN A 530 24.18 -20.97 -8.91
C ASN A 530 25.08 -19.99 -8.14
N ILE A 531 24.50 -18.90 -7.66
CA ILE A 531 25.22 -17.81 -6.99
C ILE A 531 25.14 -17.98 -5.48
N LYS A 532 26.26 -18.35 -4.84
CA LYS A 532 26.36 -18.55 -3.38
C LYS A 532 26.76 -17.30 -2.59
N GLY A 533 27.17 -16.23 -3.26
CA GLY A 533 27.70 -15.01 -2.63
C GLY A 533 26.65 -14.05 -2.04
N ILE A 534 25.41 -14.50 -1.84
CA ILE A 534 24.30 -13.66 -1.40
C ILE A 534 23.80 -14.17 -0.05
N LYS A 535 23.73 -13.27 0.95
CA LYS A 535 22.99 -13.52 2.19
C LYS A 535 21.64 -12.84 2.14
N ALA A 536 20.58 -13.50 2.59
CA ALA A 536 19.24 -12.94 2.61
C ALA A 536 18.67 -12.90 4.04
N THR A 537 17.84 -11.91 4.33
CA THR A 537 17.17 -11.80 5.64
C THR A 537 15.75 -11.24 5.49
N LEU A 538 14.88 -11.62 6.44
CA LEU A 538 13.56 -11.03 6.64
C LEU A 538 13.62 -9.69 7.38
N ASP A 539 14.67 -9.46 8.17
CA ASP A 539 14.84 -8.29 9.04
C ASP A 539 16.15 -7.57 8.71
N GLY A 540 16.04 -6.32 8.26
CA GLY A 540 17.19 -5.47 7.96
C GLY A 540 18.14 -5.29 9.15
N MET A 541 17.64 -5.31 10.39
CA MET A 541 18.48 -5.21 11.59
C MET A 541 19.48 -6.36 11.71
N GLN A 542 19.20 -7.53 11.10
CA GLN A 542 20.14 -8.65 11.10
C GLN A 542 21.44 -8.29 10.38
N VAL A 543 21.40 -7.47 9.34
CA VAL A 543 22.59 -7.00 8.62
C VAL A 543 23.54 -6.30 9.58
N LEU A 544 23.02 -5.35 10.38
CA LEU A 544 23.80 -4.63 11.39
C LEU A 544 24.27 -5.53 12.54
N LYS A 545 23.41 -6.46 13.00
CA LYS A 545 23.75 -7.43 14.06
C LYS A 545 24.92 -8.34 13.67
N ASP A 546 25.04 -8.68 12.38
CA ASP A 546 26.16 -9.43 11.82
C ASP A 546 27.42 -8.56 11.60
N GLY A 547 27.43 -7.31 12.11
CA GLY A 547 28.57 -6.39 12.01
C GLY A 547 28.77 -5.79 10.60
N ILE A 548 27.75 -5.87 9.74
CA ILE A 548 27.79 -5.31 8.39
C ILE A 548 27.25 -3.89 8.45
N SER A 549 28.13 -2.91 8.23
CA SER A 549 27.74 -1.54 7.86
C SER A 549 27.76 -1.45 6.34
N PRO A 550 26.59 -1.39 5.67
CA PRO A 550 26.52 -1.28 4.23
C PRO A 550 27.15 0.03 3.75
N ASP A 551 27.82 -0.09 2.61
CA ASP A 551 28.36 1.02 1.83
C ASP A 551 27.21 1.59 0.96
N LEU A 552 26.40 0.73 0.32
CA LEU A 552 25.27 1.15 -0.51
C LEU A 552 23.99 0.38 -0.15
N ALA A 553 22.87 1.08 -0.03
CA ALA A 553 21.54 0.48 -0.02
C ALA A 553 20.84 0.66 -1.37
N LEU A 554 20.68 -0.42 -2.13
CA LEU A 554 20.00 -0.45 -3.41
C LEU A 554 18.53 -0.82 -3.22
N VAL A 555 17.63 0.14 -3.43
CA VAL A 555 16.18 -0.02 -3.24
C VAL A 555 15.51 -0.43 -4.57
N LEU A 556 14.96 -1.65 -4.59
CA LEU A 556 14.34 -2.27 -5.76
C LEU A 556 12.99 -2.93 -5.40
N VAL A 557 12.18 -2.21 -4.63
CA VAL A 557 10.78 -2.55 -4.35
C VAL A 557 9.83 -1.89 -5.35
N LYS A 558 8.55 -2.25 -5.36
CA LYS A 558 7.54 -1.47 -6.11
C LYS A 558 7.23 -0.17 -5.39
N SER A 559 6.75 0.84 -6.12
CA SER A 559 6.50 2.19 -5.57
C SER A 559 5.58 2.21 -4.34
N ASN A 560 4.60 1.30 -4.25
CA ASN A 560 3.71 1.19 -3.09
C ASN A 560 4.41 0.73 -1.80
N SER A 561 5.62 0.18 -1.90
CA SER A 561 6.42 -0.31 -0.78
C SER A 561 7.63 0.58 -0.48
N THR A 562 7.82 1.69 -1.23
CA THR A 562 8.97 2.58 -1.08
C THR A 562 9.10 3.12 0.34
N LYS A 563 7.99 3.52 0.97
CA LYS A 563 8.00 4.02 2.36
C LYS A 563 8.57 3.02 3.37
N GLN A 564 8.20 1.74 3.24
CA GLN A 564 8.73 0.69 4.11
C GLN A 564 10.21 0.41 3.80
N ALA A 565 10.58 0.39 2.51
CA ALA A 565 11.97 0.24 2.10
C ALA A 565 12.84 1.41 2.56
N ALA A 566 12.30 2.63 2.61
CA ALA A 566 12.97 3.83 3.08
C ALA A 566 13.31 3.75 4.58
N LEU A 567 12.40 3.24 5.41
CA LEU A 567 12.67 3.01 6.83
C LEU A 567 13.79 1.98 7.04
N THR A 568 13.77 0.90 6.25
CA THR A 568 14.84 -0.10 6.25
C THR A 568 16.17 0.51 5.79
N ALA A 569 16.17 1.32 4.72
CA ALA A 569 17.36 2.01 4.24
C ALA A 569 17.92 2.99 5.29
N ALA A 570 17.05 3.80 5.90
CA ALA A 570 17.40 4.72 6.98
C ALA A 570 18.02 3.97 8.18
N THR A 571 17.51 2.78 8.50
CA THR A 571 18.09 1.96 9.56
C THR A 571 19.50 1.46 9.19
N LEU A 572 19.69 1.03 7.94
CA LEU A 572 20.92 0.38 7.47
C LEU A 572 22.05 1.35 7.17
N VAL A 573 21.74 2.52 6.60
CA VAL A 573 22.74 3.50 6.15
C VAL A 573 22.54 4.89 6.74
N GLY A 574 21.41 5.15 7.41
CA GLY A 574 21.10 6.45 7.99
C GLY A 574 22.17 6.92 8.95
N GLY A 575 22.57 8.18 8.82
CA GLY A 575 23.63 8.78 9.64
C GLY A 575 25.05 8.38 9.25
N ASN A 576 25.26 7.48 8.28
CA ASN A 576 26.58 7.23 7.71
C ASN A 576 26.80 8.11 6.47
N PRO A 577 27.55 9.24 6.57
CA PRO A 577 27.74 10.17 5.45
C PRO A 577 28.54 9.56 4.29
N LYS A 578 29.19 8.42 4.50
CA LYS A 578 29.94 7.69 3.47
C LYS A 578 29.10 6.65 2.73
N ALA A 579 27.84 6.47 3.14
CA ALA A 579 26.92 5.52 2.52
C ALA A 579 25.87 6.25 1.68
N ALA A 580 25.48 5.60 0.59
CA ALA A 580 24.45 6.10 -0.31
C ALA A 580 23.24 5.15 -0.35
N VAL A 581 22.10 5.72 -0.74
CA VAL A 581 20.90 4.99 -1.14
C VAL A 581 20.70 5.22 -2.62
N LEU A 582 20.51 4.15 -3.38
CA LEU A 582 20.22 4.22 -4.80
C LEU A 582 18.87 3.55 -5.07
N THR A 583 18.00 4.20 -5.83
CA THR A 583 16.79 3.58 -6.36
C THR A 583 16.84 3.49 -7.88
N LEU A 584 16.43 2.33 -8.43
CA LEU A 584 16.19 2.14 -9.87
C LEU A 584 14.70 1.85 -10.16
N GLN A 585 13.83 2.18 -9.20
CA GLN A 585 12.40 1.94 -9.30
C GLN A 585 11.79 2.74 -10.46
N ASN A 586 10.73 2.21 -11.06
CA ASN A 586 10.03 2.93 -12.11
C ASN A 586 9.18 4.07 -11.53
N GLY A 587 9.01 5.11 -12.33
CA GLY A 587 8.17 6.24 -11.96
C GLY A 587 8.89 7.28 -11.10
N ILE A 588 8.15 8.32 -10.75
CA ILE A 588 8.62 9.50 -10.01
C ILE A 588 8.00 9.49 -8.60
N GLY A 589 8.70 10.10 -7.64
CA GLY A 589 8.30 10.19 -6.24
C GLY A 589 9.04 9.21 -5.35
N ASN A 590 9.64 8.15 -5.91
CA ASN A 590 10.33 7.13 -5.11
C ASN A 590 11.61 7.66 -4.44
N ARG A 591 12.42 8.43 -5.18
CA ARG A 591 13.64 9.06 -4.66
C ARG A 591 13.30 10.10 -3.60
N GLU A 592 12.29 10.93 -3.86
CA GLU A 592 11.81 11.96 -2.95
C GLU A 592 11.25 11.35 -1.66
N GLU A 593 10.49 10.26 -1.75
CA GLU A 593 10.00 9.51 -0.58
C GLU A 593 11.16 8.95 0.25
N LEU A 594 12.14 8.33 -0.41
CA LEU A 594 13.37 7.84 0.24
C LEU A 594 14.11 8.97 0.97
N GLU A 595 14.38 10.06 0.26
CA GLU A 595 15.09 11.24 0.77
C GLU A 595 14.36 11.85 1.97
N SER A 596 13.02 11.98 1.90
CA SER A 596 12.21 12.54 2.98
C SER A 596 12.25 11.73 4.28
N ILE A 597 12.52 10.42 4.20
CA ILE A 597 12.53 9.51 5.34
C ILE A 597 13.94 9.29 5.88
N ILE A 598 14.93 9.16 4.98
CA ILE A 598 16.32 8.93 5.37
C ILE A 598 16.92 10.19 5.98
N ASN A 599 16.59 11.37 5.45
CA ASN A 599 17.15 12.65 5.89
C ASN A 599 16.24 13.41 6.88
N ILE A 600 15.40 12.70 7.66
CA ILE A 600 14.54 13.31 8.70
C ILE A 600 15.38 14.03 9.76
N ASP A 601 16.51 13.44 10.15
CA ASP A 601 17.37 14.01 11.18
C ASP A 601 18.26 15.11 10.56
N LYS A 602 18.23 16.31 11.15
CA LYS A 602 18.86 17.51 10.58
C LYS A 602 20.39 17.43 10.52
N GLY A 603 20.99 16.49 11.25
CA GLY A 603 22.45 16.40 11.41
C GLY A 603 23.19 15.82 10.20
N LEU A 604 22.73 14.68 9.65
CA LEU A 604 23.49 13.91 8.66
C LEU A 604 22.59 13.52 7.50
N LYS A 605 22.82 14.13 6.34
CA LYS A 605 22.12 13.78 5.10
C LYS A 605 22.88 12.70 4.37
N ASN A 606 22.21 11.59 4.09
CA ASN A 606 22.69 10.58 3.17
C ASN A 606 22.46 11.01 1.71
N HIS A 607 23.29 10.46 0.84
CA HIS A 607 23.12 10.56 -0.60
C HIS A 607 21.96 9.69 -1.05
N VAL A 608 20.98 10.29 -1.73
CA VAL A 608 19.87 9.53 -2.33
C VAL A 608 19.92 9.70 -3.84
N TRP A 609 20.53 8.72 -4.49
CA TRP A 609 20.69 8.62 -5.94
C TRP A 609 19.47 7.97 -6.58
N GLN A 610 19.28 8.27 -7.86
CA GLN A 610 18.27 7.64 -8.68
C GLN A 610 18.85 7.31 -10.04
N GLY A 611 18.46 6.16 -10.55
CA GLY A 611 18.81 5.74 -11.89
C GLY A 611 17.64 5.11 -12.60
N VAL A 612 17.87 4.78 -13.86
CA VAL A 612 16.94 4.00 -14.67
C VAL A 612 17.67 2.81 -15.25
N THR A 613 17.02 1.65 -15.28
CA THR A 613 17.55 0.48 -15.96
C THR A 613 16.58 -0.01 -17.02
N SER A 614 17.14 -0.52 -18.11
CA SER A 614 16.43 -1.22 -19.19
C SER A 614 16.64 -2.74 -19.15
N ASN A 615 17.30 -3.25 -18.10
CA ASN A 615 17.38 -4.69 -17.85
C ASN A 615 16.02 -5.24 -17.41
N GLY A 616 15.71 -6.45 -17.86
CA GLY A 616 14.48 -7.17 -17.53
C GLY A 616 14.77 -8.48 -16.82
N ALA A 617 13.94 -8.83 -15.84
CA ALA A 617 13.99 -10.12 -15.17
C ALA A 617 12.62 -10.61 -14.72
N ILE A 618 12.53 -11.91 -14.45
CA ILE A 618 11.41 -12.56 -13.77
C ILE A 618 11.94 -13.47 -12.67
N VAL A 619 11.21 -13.57 -11.56
CA VAL A 619 11.45 -14.63 -10.58
C VAL A 619 10.70 -15.87 -11.06
N VAL A 620 11.42 -16.97 -11.27
CA VAL A 620 10.85 -18.24 -11.78
C VAL A 620 10.23 -19.03 -10.64
N SER A 621 10.89 -19.03 -9.49
CA SER A 621 10.46 -19.68 -8.24
C SER A 621 11.28 -19.10 -7.07
N PRO A 622 10.93 -19.38 -5.81
CA PRO A 622 11.74 -18.94 -4.66
C PRO A 622 13.22 -19.36 -4.78
N GLY A 623 14.12 -18.39 -4.66
CA GLY A 623 15.56 -18.52 -4.86
C GLY A 623 16.01 -18.62 -6.32
N SER A 624 15.14 -18.33 -7.30
CA SER A 624 15.44 -18.47 -8.73
C SER A 624 15.01 -17.27 -9.56
N VAL A 625 15.95 -16.63 -10.26
CA VAL A 625 15.70 -15.47 -11.13
C VAL A 625 16.22 -15.70 -12.54
N LYS A 626 15.45 -15.28 -13.55
CA LYS A 626 15.83 -15.33 -14.97
C LYS A 626 15.92 -13.94 -15.54
N GLN A 627 17.05 -13.61 -16.16
CA GLN A 627 17.18 -12.37 -16.94
C GLN A 627 16.45 -12.54 -18.27
N THR A 628 15.52 -11.63 -18.56
CA THR A 628 14.70 -11.65 -19.78
C THR A 628 15.08 -10.56 -20.78
N GLY A 629 15.75 -9.50 -20.33
CA GLY A 629 16.21 -8.41 -21.18
C GLY A 629 17.59 -7.90 -20.77
N ILE A 630 18.45 -7.66 -21.77
CA ILE A 630 19.74 -7.00 -21.59
C ILE A 630 19.56 -5.53 -21.96
N GLY A 631 19.99 -4.63 -21.09
CA GLY A 631 19.94 -3.21 -21.34
C GLY A 631 20.96 -2.43 -20.52
N SER A 632 21.00 -1.12 -20.75
CA SER A 632 21.86 -0.20 -20.01
C SER A 632 21.17 0.28 -18.72
N THR A 633 21.98 0.63 -17.74
CA THR A 633 21.59 1.27 -16.48
C THR A 633 22.26 2.63 -16.38
N PHE A 634 21.49 3.70 -16.29
CA PHE A 634 22.02 5.04 -16.13
C PHE A 634 21.78 5.52 -14.71
N LEU A 635 22.83 6.01 -14.05
CA LEU A 635 22.78 6.52 -12.69
C LEU A 635 22.92 8.03 -12.69
N SER A 636 22.24 8.69 -11.77
CA SER A 636 22.37 10.13 -11.57
C SER A 636 22.11 10.51 -10.11
N SER A 637 22.40 11.76 -9.79
CA SER A 637 22.18 12.34 -8.47
C SER A 637 21.59 13.74 -8.63
N PRO A 638 20.69 14.17 -7.72
CA PRO A 638 20.16 15.53 -7.74
C PRO A 638 21.26 16.61 -7.61
N TYR A 639 22.46 16.25 -7.12
CA TYR A 639 23.59 17.15 -6.96
C TYR A 639 24.48 17.29 -8.20
N LEU A 640 24.25 16.49 -9.25
CA LEU A 640 24.95 16.63 -10.54
C LEU A 640 24.40 17.79 -11.37
N ASN A 641 23.26 18.36 -10.97
CA ASN A 641 22.45 19.13 -11.91
C ASN A 641 23.17 20.38 -12.42
N ASN A 642 23.02 20.51 -13.74
CA ASN A 642 23.83 21.24 -14.69
C ASN A 642 23.51 22.75 -14.67
N ASN A 643 24.46 23.55 -15.12
CA ASN A 643 24.41 25.02 -15.34
C ASN A 643 23.40 25.45 -16.43
N ASN A 644 22.33 24.69 -16.66
CA ASN A 644 21.29 25.04 -17.63
C ASN A 644 20.21 25.90 -16.97
N ASN A 645 20.22 27.17 -17.39
CA ASN A 645 19.14 28.16 -17.37
C ASN A 645 19.27 29.30 -16.36
N ASN A 646 19.80 30.40 -16.91
CA ASN A 646 19.62 31.80 -16.56
C ASN A 646 18.13 32.23 -16.45
N ASN A 647 17.35 31.65 -15.53
CA ASN A 647 16.05 32.16 -15.15
C ASN A 647 16.06 32.53 -13.66
N ASN A 648 16.21 33.83 -13.39
CA ASN A 648 16.34 34.44 -12.06
C ASN A 648 15.24 34.04 -11.05
N ASN A 649 14.09 33.55 -11.50
CA ASN A 649 12.96 33.23 -10.61
C ASN A 649 13.10 31.89 -9.87
N LYS A 650 13.80 30.88 -10.44
CA LYS A 650 14.06 29.62 -9.71
C LYS A 650 15.21 29.75 -8.71
N LYS A 651 16.14 30.68 -8.95
CA LYS A 651 17.25 30.95 -8.03
C LYS A 651 16.74 31.34 -6.64
N GLN A 652 15.63 32.06 -6.53
CA GLN A 652 15.03 32.42 -5.23
C GLN A 652 14.34 31.25 -4.52
N GLN A 653 13.54 30.43 -5.20
CA GLN A 653 12.90 29.25 -4.57
C GLN A 653 13.92 28.18 -4.18
N GLN A 654 14.94 27.97 -5.02
CA GLN A 654 16.06 27.11 -4.63
C GLN A 654 16.95 27.74 -3.59
N LEU A 655 17.18 29.06 -3.56
CA LEU A 655 17.88 29.69 -2.44
C LEU A 655 17.11 29.52 -1.14
N GLN A 656 15.78 29.61 -1.18
CA GLN A 656 14.96 29.44 0.02
C GLN A 656 14.99 28.00 0.51
N GLN A 657 14.95 27.02 -0.41
CA GLN A 657 15.15 25.62 -0.07
C GLN A 657 16.60 25.38 0.40
N GLN A 658 17.61 25.98 -0.23
CA GLN A 658 19.03 25.88 0.17
C GLN A 658 19.32 26.56 1.50
N GLN A 659 18.69 27.69 1.82
CA GLN A 659 18.83 28.39 3.10
C GLN A 659 18.24 27.56 4.25
N LEU A 660 17.21 26.75 3.98
CA LEU A 660 16.75 25.72 4.91
C LEU A 660 17.69 24.49 4.97
N LEU A 661 18.53 24.27 3.94
CA LEU A 661 19.41 23.10 3.81
C LEU A 661 20.88 23.36 4.22
N SER A 662 21.30 24.59 4.56
CA SER A 662 22.69 25.06 4.56
C SER A 662 23.54 24.82 5.83
N GLN A 663 23.16 23.92 6.74
CA GLN A 663 23.96 23.69 7.97
C GLN A 663 25.08 22.64 7.84
N PHE A 664 25.18 21.93 6.72
CA PHE A 664 26.36 21.15 6.35
C PHE A 664 26.64 21.37 4.86
N PRO A 665 27.91 21.49 4.43
CA PRO A 665 28.21 21.63 3.03
C PRO A 665 27.74 20.35 2.32
N PRO A 666 26.93 20.45 1.26
CA PRO A 666 26.74 19.31 0.39
C PRO A 666 28.13 18.84 -0.05
N PRO A 667 28.36 17.53 -0.18
CA PRO A 667 29.58 17.02 -0.77
C PRO A 667 29.82 17.72 -2.09
N SER A 668 31.09 17.97 -2.38
CA SER A 668 31.41 18.63 -3.64
C SER A 668 30.85 17.77 -4.78
N THR A 669 30.27 18.41 -5.80
CA THR A 669 29.77 17.71 -7.01
C THR A 669 30.79 16.71 -7.57
N ARG A 670 32.09 16.98 -7.37
CA ARG A 670 33.20 16.08 -7.69
C ARG A 670 33.16 14.74 -6.93
N GLU A 671 32.98 14.75 -5.61
CA GLU A 671 32.95 13.51 -4.81
C GLU A 671 31.74 12.64 -5.18
N GLU A 672 30.59 13.29 -5.43
CA GLU A 672 29.37 12.64 -5.92
C GLU A 672 29.61 11.93 -7.27
N ILE A 673 30.23 12.61 -8.23
CA ILE A 673 30.58 12.05 -9.55
C ILE A 673 31.51 10.85 -9.40
N LEU A 674 32.55 10.96 -8.57
CA LEU A 674 33.51 9.88 -8.36
C LEU A 674 32.86 8.65 -7.73
N ALA A 675 31.94 8.85 -6.78
CA ALA A 675 31.20 7.78 -6.13
C ALA A 675 30.27 7.06 -7.10
N LEU A 676 29.50 7.82 -7.89
CA LEU A 676 28.66 7.27 -8.95
C LEU A 676 29.49 6.51 -9.99
N LYS A 677 30.65 7.05 -10.39
CA LYS A 677 31.55 6.40 -11.35
C LYS A 677 32.12 5.09 -10.81
N ALA A 678 32.53 5.07 -9.56
CA ALA A 678 32.99 3.86 -8.90
C ALA A 678 31.89 2.78 -8.88
N PHE A 679 30.64 3.17 -8.63
CA PHE A 679 29.53 2.23 -8.65
C PHE A 679 29.15 1.77 -10.06
N CYS A 680 29.21 2.64 -11.08
CA CYS A 680 29.10 2.24 -12.48
C CYS A 680 30.19 1.24 -12.87
N ASP A 681 31.44 1.45 -12.44
CA ASP A 681 32.52 0.50 -12.67
C ASP A 681 32.21 -0.87 -12.04
N ILE A 682 31.70 -0.91 -10.80
CA ILE A 682 31.26 -2.15 -10.13
C ILE A 682 30.14 -2.85 -10.92
N LEU A 683 29.14 -2.09 -11.38
CA LEU A 683 28.04 -2.63 -12.19
C LEU A 683 28.55 -3.18 -13.53
N ASN A 684 29.41 -2.45 -14.23
CA ASN A 684 30.02 -2.87 -15.49
C ASN A 684 30.83 -4.16 -15.31
N GLU A 685 31.64 -4.23 -14.25
CA GLU A 685 32.41 -5.43 -13.93
C GLU A 685 31.51 -6.62 -13.60
N SER A 686 30.36 -6.38 -12.93
CA SER A 686 29.32 -7.38 -12.65
C SER A 686 28.53 -7.84 -13.88
N GLY A 687 28.75 -7.21 -15.05
CA GLY A 687 28.06 -7.50 -16.30
C GLY A 687 26.71 -6.80 -16.44
N ILE A 688 26.52 -5.66 -15.77
CA ILE A 688 25.42 -4.71 -15.95
C ILE A 688 26.00 -3.46 -16.62
N SER A 689 25.75 -3.30 -17.92
CA SER A 689 26.18 -2.11 -18.66
C SER A 689 25.63 -0.85 -17.97
N SER A 690 26.50 0.05 -17.54
CA SER A 690 26.11 1.23 -16.79
C SER A 690 26.97 2.46 -17.04
N ASP A 691 26.33 3.62 -16.96
CA ASP A 691 26.97 4.92 -17.14
C ASP A 691 26.28 5.99 -16.27
N ILE A 692 26.89 7.17 -16.17
CA ILE A 692 26.35 8.31 -15.42
C ILE A 692 25.62 9.26 -16.37
N SER A 693 24.53 9.86 -15.91
CA SER A 693 23.87 10.99 -16.56
C SER A 693 23.91 12.21 -15.65
N ASP A 694 24.17 13.38 -16.21
CA ASP A 694 24.11 14.69 -15.55
C ASP A 694 22.69 15.29 -15.55
N ASP A 695 21.76 14.73 -16.32
CA ASP A 695 20.35 15.12 -16.40
C ASP A 695 19.43 14.07 -15.78
N LEU A 696 19.31 14.10 -14.44
CA LEU A 696 18.43 13.19 -13.70
C LEU A 696 16.96 13.30 -14.14
N GLU A 697 16.45 14.52 -14.31
CA GLU A 697 15.04 14.75 -14.64
C GLU A 697 14.73 14.25 -16.05
N GLY A 698 15.54 14.62 -17.05
CA GLY A 698 15.38 14.13 -18.42
C GLY A 698 15.47 12.61 -18.49
N LEU A 699 16.39 12.01 -17.76
CA LEU A 699 16.56 10.55 -17.69
C LEU A 699 15.30 9.84 -17.16
N VAL A 700 14.76 10.31 -16.03
CA VAL A 700 13.59 9.70 -15.38
C VAL A 700 12.32 9.97 -16.19
N TRP A 701 12.12 11.20 -16.66
CA TRP A 701 10.92 11.57 -17.41
C TRP A 701 10.85 10.91 -18.77
N ASN A 702 11.97 10.75 -19.48
CA ASN A 702 11.99 10.00 -20.74
C ASN A 702 11.44 8.58 -20.55
N LYS A 703 11.83 7.91 -19.46
CA LYS A 703 11.29 6.58 -19.11
C LYS A 703 9.82 6.63 -18.69
N VAL A 704 9.39 7.67 -17.96
CA VAL A 704 7.98 7.85 -17.58
C VAL A 704 7.10 8.05 -18.81
N VAL A 705 7.50 8.87 -19.78
CA VAL A 705 6.74 9.10 -21.02
C VAL A 705 6.54 7.78 -21.78
N ALA A 706 7.62 7.02 -21.99
CA ALA A 706 7.52 5.73 -22.68
C ALA A 706 6.64 4.72 -21.92
N ASN A 707 6.85 4.58 -20.61
CA ASN A 707 6.06 3.65 -19.79
C ASN A 707 4.58 4.05 -19.70
N ALA A 708 4.28 5.35 -19.60
CA ALA A 708 2.92 5.89 -19.55
C ALA A 708 2.15 5.61 -20.85
N ALA A 709 2.85 5.58 -21.98
CA ALA A 709 2.28 5.30 -23.29
C ALA A 709 2.11 3.80 -23.58
N ILE A 710 2.96 2.92 -23.03
CA ILE A 710 2.98 1.48 -23.37
C ILE A 710 2.29 0.62 -22.30
N ASN A 711 2.70 0.76 -21.05
CA ASN A 711 2.33 -0.17 -19.98
C ASN A 711 0.83 -0.16 -19.66
N PRO A 712 0.16 1.00 -19.50
CA PRO A 712 -1.25 0.99 -19.16
C PRO A 712 -2.13 0.60 -20.35
N LEU A 713 -1.74 0.90 -21.60
CA LEU A 713 -2.48 0.43 -22.78
C LEU A 713 -2.45 -1.09 -22.91
N SER A 714 -1.26 -1.69 -22.83
CA SER A 714 -1.12 -3.16 -22.86
C SER A 714 -1.86 -3.82 -21.69
N ALA A 715 -1.79 -3.24 -20.49
CA ALA A 715 -2.52 -3.69 -19.30
C ALA A 715 -4.04 -3.65 -19.47
N VAL A 716 -4.58 -2.57 -20.03
CA VAL A 716 -6.02 -2.39 -20.24
C VAL A 716 -6.54 -3.32 -21.33
N LEU A 717 -5.79 -3.45 -22.43
CA LEU A 717 -6.16 -4.27 -23.59
C LEU A 717 -5.86 -5.77 -23.40
N GLY A 718 -4.95 -6.13 -22.48
CA GLY A 718 -4.56 -7.52 -22.24
C GLY A 718 -3.70 -8.12 -23.34
N VAL A 719 -2.86 -7.30 -24.00
CA VAL A 719 -2.09 -7.68 -25.19
C VAL A 719 -0.58 -7.50 -24.97
N SER A 720 0.25 -8.13 -25.81
CA SER A 720 1.69 -7.87 -25.81
C SER A 720 1.97 -6.45 -26.33
N ASN A 721 3.18 -5.93 -26.07
CA ASN A 721 3.52 -4.57 -26.50
C ASN A 721 3.38 -4.41 -28.02
N GLY A 722 3.84 -5.38 -28.82
CA GLY A 722 3.85 -5.29 -30.28
C GLY A 722 2.46 -5.06 -30.89
N GLN A 723 1.43 -5.67 -30.29
CA GLN A 723 0.04 -5.55 -30.73
C GLN A 723 -0.53 -4.14 -30.55
N LEU A 724 0.11 -3.28 -29.74
CA LEU A 724 -0.32 -1.90 -29.57
C LEU A 724 -0.20 -1.08 -30.85
N LEU A 725 0.75 -1.41 -31.75
CA LEU A 725 0.96 -0.71 -33.01
C LEU A 725 0.11 -1.28 -34.16
N GLU A 726 -0.41 -2.50 -34.00
CA GLU A 726 -1.33 -3.12 -34.96
C GLU A 726 -2.73 -2.49 -34.91
N ASN A 727 -3.10 -1.90 -33.76
CA ASN A 727 -4.40 -1.29 -33.55
C ASN A 727 -4.34 0.25 -33.70
N GLU A 728 -5.09 0.78 -34.68
CA GLU A 728 -5.12 2.22 -34.98
C GLU A 728 -5.64 3.07 -33.81
N TYR A 729 -6.61 2.57 -33.04
CA TYR A 729 -7.13 3.28 -31.86
C TYR A 729 -6.09 3.32 -30.74
N SER A 730 -5.37 2.22 -30.53
CA SER A 730 -4.26 2.14 -29.58
C SER A 730 -3.16 3.13 -29.94
N LYS A 731 -2.71 3.18 -31.20
CA LYS A 731 -1.73 4.16 -31.69
C LYS A 731 -2.18 5.60 -31.46
N ASN A 732 -3.42 5.92 -31.81
CA ASN A 732 -3.96 7.27 -31.62
C ASN A 732 -4.04 7.65 -30.14
N LEU A 733 -4.45 6.74 -29.26
CA LEU A 733 -4.48 6.98 -27.82
C LEU A 733 -3.06 7.12 -27.24
N MET A 734 -2.12 6.29 -27.71
CA MET A 734 -0.70 6.38 -27.36
C MET A 734 -0.13 7.76 -27.69
N LYS A 735 -0.38 8.28 -28.90
CA LYS A 735 0.03 9.64 -29.29
C LYS A 735 -0.53 10.71 -28.35
N LYS A 736 -1.82 10.63 -27.99
CA LYS A 736 -2.44 11.59 -27.08
C LYS A 736 -1.86 11.54 -25.67
N ILE A 737 -1.59 10.34 -25.15
CA ILE A 737 -0.93 10.15 -23.85
C ILE A 737 0.47 10.79 -23.87
N ILE A 738 1.22 10.61 -24.96
CA ILE A 738 2.55 11.22 -25.15
C ILE A 738 2.43 12.75 -25.18
N ILE A 739 1.54 13.33 -25.99
CA ILE A 739 1.36 14.80 -26.10
C ILE A 739 1.10 15.43 -24.72
N GLU A 740 0.23 14.81 -23.92
CA GLU A 740 -0.05 15.27 -22.56
C GLU A 740 1.20 15.21 -21.67
N ALA A 741 1.96 14.12 -21.73
CA ALA A 741 3.19 13.96 -20.96
C ALA A 741 4.27 14.97 -21.38
N LEU A 742 4.42 15.24 -22.69
CA LEU A 742 5.34 16.26 -23.22
C LEU A 742 4.95 17.66 -22.74
N SER A 743 3.65 17.96 -22.69
CA SER A 743 3.16 19.24 -22.18
C SER A 743 3.57 19.46 -20.72
N VAL A 744 3.53 18.39 -19.91
CA VAL A 744 4.03 18.41 -18.52
C VAL A 744 5.55 18.61 -18.47
N CYS A 745 6.32 17.86 -19.27
CA CYS A 745 7.78 18.01 -19.33
C CYS A 745 8.19 19.44 -19.72
N LYS A 746 7.53 20.01 -20.72
CA LYS A 746 7.71 21.39 -21.16
C LYS A 746 7.44 22.39 -20.04
N ALA A 747 6.30 22.27 -19.36
CA ALA A 747 5.95 23.15 -18.23
C ALA A 747 6.97 23.06 -17.08
N LYS A 748 7.59 21.88 -16.90
CA LYS A 748 8.65 21.65 -15.90
C LYS A 748 10.05 22.10 -16.36
N ASN A 749 10.22 22.53 -17.61
CA ASN A 749 11.50 22.80 -18.27
C ASN A 749 12.42 21.57 -18.29
N ILE A 750 11.87 20.41 -18.63
CA ILE A 750 12.61 19.15 -18.72
C ILE A 750 12.92 18.88 -20.19
N SER A 751 14.20 18.71 -20.50
CA SER A 751 14.65 18.37 -21.85
C SER A 751 14.55 16.86 -22.05
N LEU A 752 14.09 16.46 -23.23
CA LEU A 752 13.99 15.06 -23.64
C LEU A 752 14.83 14.86 -24.91
N PRO A 753 15.35 13.65 -25.19
CA PRO A 753 16.28 13.41 -26.29
C PRO A 753 15.69 13.67 -27.69
N TYR A 754 14.37 13.67 -27.82
CA TYR A 754 13.62 13.99 -29.05
C TYR A 754 12.98 15.39 -29.01
N GLY A 755 13.35 16.21 -28.03
CA GLY A 755 12.78 17.55 -27.84
C GLY A 755 11.30 17.55 -27.46
N GLU A 756 10.57 18.56 -27.96
CA GLU A 756 9.13 18.74 -27.71
C GLU A 756 8.24 18.18 -28.85
N ASP A 757 8.85 17.59 -29.89
CA ASP A 757 8.12 17.09 -31.05
C ASP A 757 7.39 15.78 -30.72
N SER A 758 6.05 15.81 -30.85
CA SER A 758 5.22 14.66 -30.52
C SER A 758 5.36 13.48 -31.48
N ASP A 759 5.69 13.74 -32.74
CA ASP A 759 5.90 12.68 -33.73
C ASP A 759 7.25 12.00 -33.53
N GLU A 760 8.31 12.75 -33.21
CA GLU A 760 9.61 12.17 -32.82
C GLU A 760 9.51 11.39 -31.49
N ALA A 761 8.79 11.92 -30.50
CA ALA A 761 8.49 11.20 -29.26
C ALA A 761 7.70 9.91 -29.54
N PHE A 762 6.70 9.95 -30.41
CA PHE A 762 5.95 8.76 -30.80
C PHE A 762 6.82 7.73 -31.53
N LYS A 763 7.70 8.16 -32.45
CA LYS A 763 8.66 7.26 -33.11
C LYS A 763 9.56 6.56 -32.08
N TYR A 764 10.11 7.32 -31.13
CA TYR A 764 10.91 6.77 -30.04
C TYR A 764 10.16 5.72 -29.22
N VAL A 765 8.91 6.00 -28.83
CA VAL A 765 8.06 5.05 -28.09
C VAL A 765 7.71 3.83 -28.95
N ALA A 766 7.39 4.02 -30.23
CA ALA A 766 7.09 2.94 -31.16
C ALA A 766 8.29 2.01 -31.35
N ASP A 767 9.51 2.53 -31.42
CA ASP A 767 10.73 1.72 -31.48
C ASP A 767 10.91 0.86 -30.23
N ILE A 768 10.59 1.38 -29.04
CA ILE A 768 10.60 0.60 -27.79
C ILE A 768 9.55 -0.52 -27.86
N VAL A 769 8.35 -0.22 -28.36
CA VAL A 769 7.29 -1.22 -28.56
C VAL A 769 7.74 -2.34 -29.49
N LEU A 770 8.37 -2.02 -30.62
CA LEU A 770 8.86 -3.00 -31.58
C LEU A 770 9.98 -3.88 -30.99
N LYS A 771 10.96 -3.26 -30.31
CA LYS A 771 12.06 -3.97 -29.62
C LYS A 771 11.58 -4.88 -28.49
N THR A 772 10.44 -4.56 -27.89
CA THR A 772 9.83 -5.34 -26.80
C THR A 772 8.52 -6.02 -27.24
N SER A 773 8.35 -6.26 -28.54
CA SER A 773 7.07 -6.66 -29.14
C SER A 773 6.45 -7.93 -28.53
N ALA A 774 7.28 -8.93 -28.24
CA ALA A 774 6.87 -10.19 -27.61
C ALA A 774 6.60 -10.07 -26.11
N ASN A 775 7.00 -8.97 -25.46
CA ASN A 775 6.87 -8.82 -24.01
C ASN A 775 5.47 -8.37 -23.63
N TYR A 776 4.96 -8.95 -22.53
CA TYR A 776 3.87 -8.35 -21.78
C TYR A 776 4.44 -7.33 -20.80
N SER A 777 3.87 -6.12 -20.77
CA SER A 777 4.31 -5.08 -19.85
C SER A 777 4.25 -5.54 -18.39
N SER A 778 5.10 -4.97 -17.54
CA SER A 778 5.10 -5.27 -16.10
C SER A 778 3.73 -5.00 -15.48
N MET A 779 3.03 -3.95 -15.93
CA MET A 779 1.71 -3.57 -15.46
C MET A 779 0.64 -4.61 -15.81
N LEU A 780 0.69 -5.21 -17.01
CA LEU A 780 -0.22 -6.30 -17.37
C LEU A 780 0.08 -7.55 -16.55
N GLN A 781 1.35 -7.91 -16.39
CA GLN A 781 1.74 -9.06 -15.56
C GLN A 781 1.26 -8.90 -14.11
N ASP A 782 1.32 -7.68 -13.58
CA ASP A 782 0.82 -7.36 -12.25
C ASP A 782 -0.69 -7.59 -12.15
N ILE A 783 -1.48 -7.09 -13.09
CA ILE A 783 -2.93 -7.33 -13.13
C ILE A 783 -3.25 -8.83 -13.22
N LEU A 784 -2.55 -9.57 -14.07
CA LEU A 784 -2.77 -11.02 -14.23
C LEU A 784 -2.43 -11.79 -12.94
N ARG A 785 -1.47 -11.30 -12.15
CA ARG A 785 -1.07 -11.89 -10.86
C ARG A 785 -1.86 -11.34 -9.66
N GLY A 786 -2.83 -10.44 -9.89
CA GLY A 786 -3.56 -9.76 -8.81
C GLY A 786 -2.66 -8.89 -7.93
N GLN A 787 -1.59 -8.32 -8.50
CA GLN A 787 -0.63 -7.47 -7.81
C GLN A 787 -0.91 -5.99 -8.04
N PRO A 788 -0.55 -5.11 -7.08
CA PRO A 788 -0.58 -3.67 -7.31
C PRO A 788 0.33 -3.26 -8.46
N THR A 789 -0.14 -2.30 -9.25
CA THR A 789 0.61 -1.72 -10.37
C THR A 789 1.29 -0.40 -9.98
N GLU A 790 2.29 0.00 -10.75
CA GLU A 790 3.00 1.28 -10.58
C GLU A 790 2.32 2.45 -11.32
N VAL A 791 1.06 2.29 -11.74
CA VAL A 791 0.36 3.28 -12.60
C VAL A 791 0.30 4.67 -11.96
N ASN A 792 0.19 4.74 -10.63
CA ASN A 792 0.19 6.02 -9.90
C ASN A 792 1.54 6.74 -9.95
N SER A 793 2.65 6.02 -10.00
CA SER A 793 4.00 6.60 -10.12
C SER A 793 4.40 6.91 -11.56
N ILE A 794 3.60 6.47 -12.53
CA ILE A 794 3.83 6.66 -13.97
C ILE A 794 2.81 7.68 -14.50
N ASN A 795 1.59 7.23 -14.84
CA ASN A 795 0.53 8.10 -15.34
C ASN A 795 0.01 9.04 -14.25
N GLY A 796 -0.08 8.57 -13.00
CA GLY A 796 -0.55 9.40 -11.89
C GLY A 796 0.36 10.61 -11.61
N VAL A 797 1.67 10.51 -11.85
CA VAL A 797 2.58 11.67 -11.75
C VAL A 797 2.33 12.66 -12.89
N ILE A 798 2.14 12.18 -14.12
CA ILE A 798 1.77 13.05 -15.25
C ILE A 798 0.48 13.81 -14.92
N VAL A 799 -0.53 13.12 -14.37
CA VAL A 799 -1.79 13.74 -13.97
C VAL A 799 -1.58 14.77 -12.88
N LYS A 800 -0.91 14.39 -11.78
CA LYS A 800 -0.66 15.27 -10.63
C LYS A 800 0.15 16.51 -11.01
N GLU A 801 1.18 16.35 -11.83
CA GLU A 801 2.00 17.49 -12.27
C GLU A 801 1.28 18.32 -13.32
N GLY A 802 0.52 17.70 -14.23
CA GLY A 802 -0.31 18.42 -15.20
C GLY A 802 -1.37 19.29 -14.53
N GLU A 803 -2.07 18.76 -13.53
CA GLU A 803 -3.06 19.49 -12.73
C GLU A 803 -2.44 20.68 -11.97
N LYS A 804 -1.15 20.63 -11.57
CA LYS A 804 -0.44 21.77 -10.97
C LYS A 804 -0.17 22.92 -11.95
N PHE A 805 -0.08 22.62 -13.24
CA PHE A 805 0.16 23.59 -14.31
C PHE A 805 -1.10 23.89 -15.14
N ASP A 806 -2.28 23.49 -14.65
CA ASP A 806 -3.57 23.61 -15.35
C ASP A 806 -3.56 23.01 -16.78
N LEU A 807 -2.77 21.96 -16.99
CA LEU A 807 -2.66 21.27 -18.27
C LEU A 807 -3.77 20.22 -18.43
N ASN A 808 -4.29 20.07 -19.65
CA ASN A 808 -5.22 19.01 -19.96
C ASN A 808 -4.50 17.66 -20.08
N VAL A 809 -4.62 16.84 -19.02
CA VAL A 809 -4.03 15.50 -18.90
C VAL A 809 -5.10 14.41 -18.84
N SER A 810 -6.21 14.62 -19.56
CA SER A 810 -7.41 13.77 -19.48
C SER A 810 -7.18 12.33 -19.95
N HIS A 811 -6.34 12.09 -20.95
CA HIS A 811 -6.07 10.73 -21.46
C HIS A 811 -5.21 9.94 -20.48
N ASN A 812 -4.21 10.57 -19.86
CA ASN A 812 -3.43 9.96 -18.78
C ASN A 812 -4.30 9.65 -17.56
N LYS A 813 -5.20 10.56 -17.19
CA LYS A 813 -6.16 10.33 -16.11
C LYS A 813 -7.11 9.19 -16.42
N MET A 814 -7.67 9.18 -17.63
CA MET A 814 -8.55 8.11 -18.10
C MET A 814 -7.87 6.75 -18.06
N ILE A 815 -6.68 6.61 -18.66
CA ILE A 815 -6.01 5.30 -18.72
C ILE A 815 -5.54 4.83 -17.33
N MET A 816 -5.14 5.76 -16.45
CA MET A 816 -4.85 5.46 -15.05
C MET A 816 -6.06 4.84 -14.35
N GLU A 817 -7.23 5.47 -14.45
CA GLU A 817 -8.46 4.96 -13.84
C GLU A 817 -8.87 3.59 -14.45
N MET A 818 -8.68 3.39 -15.75
CA MET A 818 -8.94 2.10 -16.40
C MET A 818 -8.05 0.98 -15.85
N VAL A 819 -6.75 1.23 -15.66
CA VAL A 819 -5.83 0.27 -15.04
C VAL A 819 -6.25 -0.03 -13.60
N LEU A 820 -6.50 1.02 -12.81
CA LEU A 820 -6.93 0.88 -11.42
C LEU A 820 -8.24 0.08 -11.33
N SER A 821 -9.16 0.24 -12.28
CA SER A 821 -10.40 -0.53 -12.33
C SER A 821 -10.15 -2.04 -12.53
N ARG A 822 -9.20 -2.43 -13.40
CA ARG A 822 -8.84 -3.84 -13.60
C ARG A 822 -8.19 -4.46 -12.37
N THR A 823 -7.40 -3.68 -11.61
CA THR A 823 -6.78 -4.19 -10.38
C THR A 823 -7.81 -4.47 -9.27
N LYS A 824 -8.97 -3.80 -9.29
CA LYS A 824 -10.04 -4.01 -8.31
C LYS A 824 -10.93 -5.21 -8.65
N THR A 825 -11.07 -5.55 -9.93
CA THR A 825 -12.03 -6.56 -10.40
C THR A 825 -11.49 -8.00 -10.40
N ASN A 826 -10.17 -8.20 -10.36
CA ASN A 826 -9.56 -9.53 -10.35
C ASN A 826 -9.00 -9.84 -8.95
N PRO A 827 -9.75 -10.50 -8.05
CA PRO A 827 -9.09 -11.29 -7.02
C PRO A 827 -8.16 -12.31 -7.69
N PRO A 828 -7.02 -12.67 -7.09
CA PRO A 828 -5.98 -13.45 -7.74
C PRO A 828 -6.56 -14.75 -8.29
N LEU A 829 -6.59 -14.87 -9.62
CA LEU A 829 -6.68 -16.15 -10.32
C LEU A 829 -5.44 -16.94 -9.87
N ARG A 830 -5.58 -17.77 -8.84
CA ARG A 830 -4.63 -18.86 -8.59
C ARG A 830 -4.70 -19.76 -9.83
N LEU A 831 -3.82 -19.49 -10.78
CA LEU A 831 -3.48 -20.40 -11.88
C LEU A 831 -3.02 -21.71 -11.24
N PHE A 832 -3.95 -22.63 -11.09
CA PHE A 832 -3.64 -24.04 -10.90
C PHE A 832 -3.34 -24.60 -12.30
N ASN A 833 -2.07 -25.00 -12.47
CA ASN A 833 -1.44 -25.70 -13.60
C ASN A 833 -1.03 -24.89 -14.82
#